data_AF-A0A817CAZ2-F1
#
_entry.id   AF-A0A817CAZ2-F1
#
_cell.length_a   1.000
_cell.length_b   1.000
_cell.length_c   1.000
_cell.angle_alpha   90.00
_cell.angle_beta   90.00
_cell.angle_gamma   90.00
#
_symmetry.space_group_name_H-M   'P 1'
#
loop_
_entity.id
_entity.type
_entity.pdbx_description
1 polymer ?
#
loop_
_entity_poly.entity_id
_entity_poly.type
_entity_poly.pdbx_seq_one_letter_code
_entity_poly.pdbx_strand_id
1 'polypeptide(L)'
;MSTELSARDKMVTQWFFRDQVCHDGQIATPEAVLVYMRTLMDVASADGILTQKEREWIMGFAIQCGASENTLDQLRAYQPGVSKDVKTLFQDLNLPHGEMSRFGLIYFGLQAASADGELHSKELEGIHALEKKMVLDCPSLAYLDSINKSELNSHSYHVIVHLAPNTILNNEIYRTWMKSMNTTHHLLLDETQKNIHMEAIYRYQTQLNYIDDGIFPLLSYHNILKEEFKIPEPVDNISYGFTSTRIPIRPTLGPDNSKLVTLQPQNYIDILLANEEFKQTFTAAKQQLQAMHEIAKTGHSYPEIIFLGTGSACPSKPRNTSGILIHINDANIFLLECAEGTTGQIRHFYGDQSDEILSHIRFAYISHMHADHLGGLYGLIRQRRRAFENLGHKYEKLILLCPNKYVDVGRKQWNYFSDKHLFDDDVHIVFNRMLTNGLPTLTHIGGENTEEEIFLFDKFKSIGLHGLQTVLVEHIYDAHALVLRHIDGWSLAFSGDCKQSSDFIQAGQNVDVLIHESTFETGLEVYASQMRHCTMAQAIDVGRRMNAKYTILWHFSQRYAKIPFLSETRTEDESQKNEKQEQKFDNVCISFDFMRIHLSDLPRACELVPIFESMFYDEWLSMKRKQTRREQEPDYFSKNTRMIESKRKFMSGRASPSNKNATQLETNTSRNIASSQQ
;
A
#
# COMPACT_ATOMS: atom_id res chain seq x y z
N MET A 1 -50.71 31.71 17.57
CA MET A 1 -50.15 31.74 16.20
C MET A 1 -50.61 30.47 15.50
N SER A 2 -51.01 30.54 14.24
CA SER A 2 -51.60 29.38 13.53
C SER A 2 -50.65 28.19 13.57
N THR A 3 -51.15 27.04 14.01
CA THR A 3 -50.50 25.71 13.98
C THR A 3 -50.28 25.17 12.56
N GLU A 4 -50.48 26.00 11.54
CA GLU A 4 -50.26 25.64 10.14
C GLU A 4 -48.85 26.04 9.70
N LEU A 5 -48.03 25.03 9.43
CA LEU A 5 -46.80 25.16 8.65
C LEU A 5 -47.08 25.94 7.35
N SER A 6 -46.11 26.76 6.91
CA SER A 6 -46.25 27.52 5.67
C SER A 6 -46.52 26.58 4.49
N ALA A 7 -47.14 27.06 3.41
CA ALA A 7 -47.40 26.22 2.22
C ALA A 7 -46.12 25.60 1.64
N ARG A 8 -44.98 26.29 1.79
CA ARG A 8 -43.65 25.79 1.42
C ARG A 8 -43.23 24.64 2.33
N ASP A 9 -43.39 24.80 3.64
CA ASP A 9 -43.01 23.78 4.62
C ASP A 9 -43.92 22.54 4.52
N LYS A 10 -45.22 22.72 4.24
CA LYS A 10 -46.15 21.63 3.95
C LYS A 10 -45.69 20.80 2.73
N MET A 11 -45.24 21.47 1.67
CA MET A 11 -44.77 20.82 0.43
C MET A 11 -43.42 20.10 0.64
N VAL A 12 -42.50 20.71 1.39
CA VAL A 12 -41.20 20.12 1.74
C VAL A 12 -41.38 18.92 2.67
N THR A 13 -42.27 19.02 3.66
CA THR A 13 -42.58 17.94 4.61
C THR A 13 -43.20 16.73 3.91
N GLN A 14 -44.20 16.94 3.05
CA GLN A 14 -44.83 15.85 2.30
C GLN A 14 -43.88 15.21 1.29
N TRP A 15 -43.06 16.02 0.60
CA TRP A 15 -42.02 15.49 -0.29
C TRP A 15 -40.96 14.70 0.49
N PHE A 16 -40.42 15.25 1.58
CA PHE A 16 -39.38 14.62 2.37
C PHE A 16 -39.86 13.29 2.97
N PHE A 17 -41.03 13.26 3.60
CA PHE A 17 -41.52 12.04 4.24
C PHE A 17 -41.91 10.96 3.21
N ARG A 18 -42.50 11.36 2.07
CA ARG A 18 -42.91 10.42 1.01
C ARG A 18 -41.75 9.86 0.20
N ASP A 19 -40.67 10.61 0.00
CA ASP A 19 -39.58 10.26 -0.92
C ASP A 19 -38.34 9.73 -0.18
N GLN A 20 -38.19 10.06 1.12
CA GLN A 20 -36.97 9.77 1.89
C GLN A 20 -37.19 8.86 3.11
N VAL A 21 -38.44 8.72 3.57
CA VAL A 21 -38.81 7.79 4.66
C VAL A 21 -39.56 6.56 4.12
N CYS A 22 -40.26 6.70 2.99
CA CYS A 22 -41.07 5.66 2.36
C CYS A 22 -40.55 5.47 0.92
N HIS A 23 -40.16 4.27 0.50
CA HIS A 23 -39.59 4.08 -0.84
C HIS A 23 -40.64 4.30 -1.95
N ASP A 24 -40.24 4.79 -3.13
CA ASP A 24 -40.96 4.66 -4.42
C ASP A 24 -42.43 5.14 -4.41
N GLY A 25 -42.72 6.19 -3.64
CA GLY A 25 -44.07 6.76 -3.58
C GLY A 25 -45.10 5.90 -2.84
N GLN A 26 -44.67 4.90 -2.05
CA GLN A 26 -45.54 4.19 -1.11
C GLN A 26 -45.80 5.02 0.16
N ILE A 27 -46.93 4.77 0.81
CA ILE A 27 -47.35 5.46 2.05
C ILE A 27 -46.56 4.88 3.24
N ALA A 28 -46.08 5.74 4.14
CA ALA A 28 -45.40 5.34 5.38
C ALA A 28 -46.22 4.32 6.17
N THR A 29 -45.59 3.29 6.73
CA THR A 29 -46.30 2.42 7.69
C THR A 29 -46.67 3.24 8.94
N PRO A 30 -47.85 3.03 9.54
CA PRO A 30 -48.24 3.71 10.78
C PRO A 30 -47.18 3.59 11.89
N GLU A 31 -46.50 2.44 11.97
CA GLU A 31 -45.41 2.18 12.90
C GLU A 31 -44.19 3.08 12.63
N ALA A 32 -43.79 3.26 11.37
CA ALA A 32 -42.69 4.14 10.99
C ALA A 32 -42.95 5.60 11.39
N VAL A 33 -44.17 6.09 11.15
CA VAL A 33 -44.60 7.44 11.53
C VAL A 33 -44.58 7.58 13.05
N LEU A 34 -45.15 6.62 13.78
CA LEU A 34 -45.22 6.64 15.24
C LEU A 34 -43.83 6.76 15.88
N VAL A 35 -42.89 5.92 15.46
CA VAL A 35 -41.53 5.91 16.04
C VAL A 35 -40.78 7.20 15.71
N TYR A 36 -40.90 7.69 14.47
CA TYR A 36 -40.27 8.95 14.06
C TYR A 36 -40.76 10.15 14.91
N MET A 37 -42.06 10.22 15.16
CA MET A 37 -42.67 11.32 15.93
C MET A 37 -42.33 11.23 17.42
N ARG A 38 -42.24 10.03 18.00
CA ARG A 38 -41.71 9.83 19.36
C ARG A 38 -40.27 10.33 19.47
N THR A 39 -39.46 10.05 18.45
CA THR A 39 -38.07 10.54 18.36
C THR A 39 -37.99 12.06 18.37
N LEU A 40 -38.85 12.74 17.62
CA LEU A 40 -38.93 14.20 17.69
C LEU A 40 -39.36 14.71 19.07
N MET A 41 -40.28 14.02 19.74
CA MET A 41 -40.72 14.41 21.09
C MET A 41 -39.61 14.24 22.12
N ASP A 42 -38.82 13.17 22.04
CA ASP A 42 -37.69 12.95 22.94
C ASP A 42 -36.55 13.96 22.67
N VAL A 43 -36.29 14.32 21.41
CA VAL A 43 -35.31 15.37 21.04
C VAL A 43 -35.74 16.75 21.55
N ALA A 44 -37.01 17.13 21.35
CA ALA A 44 -37.55 18.39 21.85
C ALA A 44 -37.49 18.46 23.38
N SER A 45 -37.75 17.34 24.06
CA SER A 45 -37.73 17.27 25.53
C SER A 45 -36.34 17.08 26.17
N ALA A 46 -35.25 17.26 25.42
CA ALA A 46 -33.89 16.93 25.87
C ALA A 46 -33.41 17.79 27.05
N ASP A 47 -34.02 18.94 27.28
CA ASP A 47 -33.85 19.78 28.47
C ASP A 47 -34.54 19.20 29.73
N GLY A 48 -35.41 18.20 29.55
CA GLY A 48 -36.21 17.53 30.56
C GLY A 48 -37.70 17.92 30.54
N ILE A 49 -38.13 18.80 29.65
CA ILE A 49 -39.49 19.35 29.57
C ILE A 49 -39.97 19.29 28.11
N LEU A 50 -41.09 18.61 27.84
CA LEU A 50 -41.80 18.79 26.56
C LEU A 50 -42.95 19.77 26.76
N THR A 51 -42.81 20.99 26.25
CA THR A 51 -43.84 22.00 26.33
C THR A 51 -45.06 21.63 25.48
N GLN A 52 -46.18 22.28 25.78
CA GLN A 52 -47.41 22.11 25.01
C GLN A 52 -47.24 22.51 23.54
N LYS A 53 -46.44 23.56 23.25
CA LYS A 53 -46.25 24.07 21.89
C LYS A 53 -45.41 23.12 21.03
N GLU A 54 -44.34 22.56 21.58
CA GLU A 54 -43.51 21.56 20.88
C GLU A 54 -44.33 20.30 20.59
N ARG A 55 -45.12 19.84 21.57
CA ARG A 55 -46.04 18.71 21.38
C ARG A 55 -47.06 19.00 20.28
N GLU A 56 -47.71 20.16 20.31
CA GLU A 56 -48.69 20.57 19.29
C GLU A 56 -48.05 20.65 17.89
N TRP A 57 -46.81 21.14 17.80
CA TRP A 57 -46.06 21.18 16.55
C TRP A 57 -45.80 19.78 16.00
N ILE A 58 -45.30 18.86 16.83
CA ILE A 58 -45.00 17.48 16.41
C ILE A 58 -46.29 16.74 16.04
N MET A 59 -47.38 16.97 16.77
CA MET A 59 -48.69 16.41 16.44
C MET A 59 -49.22 16.93 15.09
N GLY A 60 -49.05 18.23 14.80
CA GLY A 60 -49.36 18.82 13.51
C GLY A 60 -48.51 18.24 12.38
N PHE A 61 -47.22 18.01 12.65
CA PHE A 61 -46.28 17.38 11.73
C PHE A 61 -46.70 15.92 11.44
N ALA A 62 -47.09 15.14 12.46
CA ALA A 62 -47.60 13.78 12.31
C ALA A 62 -48.84 13.70 11.41
N ILE A 63 -49.80 14.62 11.59
CA ILE A 63 -51.01 14.70 10.75
C ILE A 63 -50.63 14.93 9.28
N GLN A 64 -49.67 15.82 9.01
CA GLN A 64 -49.22 16.12 7.64
C GLN A 64 -48.47 14.97 6.99
N CYS A 65 -47.78 14.14 7.77
CA CYS A 65 -47.16 12.90 7.32
C CYS A 65 -48.17 11.76 7.09
N GLY A 66 -49.47 11.98 7.36
CA GLY A 66 -50.53 10.98 7.13
C GLY A 66 -50.75 10.02 8.30
N ALA A 67 -50.40 10.41 9.53
CA ALA A 67 -50.66 9.61 10.73
C ALA A 67 -52.16 9.27 10.87
N SER A 68 -52.46 8.01 11.17
CA SER A 68 -53.83 7.57 11.50
C SER A 68 -54.25 8.10 12.88
N GLU A 69 -55.55 8.18 13.17
CA GLU A 69 -56.01 8.59 14.51
C GLU A 69 -55.49 7.69 15.63
N ASN A 70 -55.34 6.38 15.38
CA ASN A 70 -54.70 5.47 16.34
C ASN A 70 -53.24 5.86 16.63
N THR A 71 -52.50 6.32 15.60
CA THR A 71 -51.13 6.81 15.77
C THR A 71 -51.10 8.11 16.58
N LEU A 72 -52.04 9.03 16.30
CA LEU A 72 -52.16 10.29 17.02
C LEU A 72 -52.53 10.09 18.49
N ASP A 73 -53.45 9.17 18.80
CA ASP A 73 -53.80 8.82 20.18
C ASP A 73 -52.59 8.26 20.96
N GLN A 74 -51.80 7.41 20.31
CA GLN A 74 -50.56 6.90 20.91
C GLN A 74 -49.49 7.97 21.13
N LEU A 75 -49.45 9.00 20.29
CA LEU A 75 -48.55 10.17 20.47
C LEU A 75 -49.05 11.13 21.56
N ARG A 76 -50.37 11.35 21.67
CA ARG A 76 -50.99 12.12 22.76
C ARG A 76 -50.68 11.49 24.13
N ALA A 77 -50.73 10.16 24.21
CA ALA A 77 -50.42 9.40 25.42
C ALA A 77 -48.91 9.26 25.70
N TYR A 78 -48.04 9.58 24.73
CA TYR A 78 -46.60 9.45 24.88
C TYR A 78 -46.04 10.51 25.82
N GLN A 79 -45.41 10.09 26.90
CA GLN A 79 -44.59 10.95 27.75
C GLN A 79 -43.12 10.67 27.43
N PRO A 80 -42.38 11.67 26.92
CA PRO A 80 -40.94 11.54 26.72
C PRO A 80 -40.29 11.14 28.03
N GLY A 81 -39.37 10.19 27.97
CA GLY A 81 -38.68 9.76 29.17
C GLY A 81 -37.67 10.84 29.58
N VAL A 82 -37.75 11.36 30.81
CA VAL A 82 -36.60 12.03 31.43
C VAL A 82 -35.46 11.01 31.40
N SER A 83 -34.53 11.17 30.46
CA SER A 83 -33.48 10.19 30.14
C SER A 83 -33.97 8.88 29.45
N LYS A 84 -34.67 8.96 28.32
CA LYS A 84 -34.54 7.90 27.31
C LYS A 84 -33.33 8.19 26.43
N ASP A 85 -32.37 7.28 26.49
CA ASP A 85 -31.20 7.26 25.64
C ASP A 85 -31.62 7.40 24.17
N VAL A 86 -31.08 8.42 23.48
CA VAL A 86 -31.25 8.67 22.04
C VAL A 86 -31.02 7.38 21.24
N LYS A 87 -30.18 6.46 21.75
CA LYS A 87 -29.92 5.15 21.18
C LYS A 87 -31.11 4.18 21.18
N THR A 88 -31.94 4.14 22.24
CA THR A 88 -33.16 3.31 22.28
C THR A 88 -34.21 3.80 21.28
N LEU A 89 -34.23 5.10 21.02
CA LEU A 89 -35.10 5.71 20.00
C LEU A 89 -34.74 5.30 18.58
N PHE A 90 -33.46 5.07 18.29
CA PHE A 90 -32.98 4.64 16.97
C PHE A 90 -32.96 3.13 16.74
N GLN A 91 -32.89 2.31 17.81
CA GLN A 91 -33.03 0.85 17.69
C GLN A 91 -34.47 0.42 17.39
N ASP A 92 -35.46 1.16 17.91
CA ASP A 92 -36.88 0.94 17.61
C ASP A 92 -37.30 1.51 16.24
N LEU A 93 -36.47 2.37 15.63
CA LEU A 93 -36.62 2.85 14.25
C LEU A 93 -36.21 1.74 13.26
N ASN A 94 -37.04 0.70 13.17
CA ASN A 94 -36.96 -0.30 12.09
C ASN A 94 -37.50 0.30 10.77
N LEU A 95 -37.01 1.50 10.41
CA LEU A 95 -37.33 2.16 9.15
C LEU A 95 -36.54 1.47 8.02
N PRO A 96 -37.18 1.12 6.89
CA PRO A 96 -36.55 0.35 5.83
C PRO A 96 -35.29 1.01 5.22
N HIS A 97 -35.10 2.33 5.39
CA HIS A 97 -33.95 3.08 4.87
C HIS A 97 -33.41 4.11 5.89
N GLY A 98 -32.22 3.85 6.45
CA GLY A 98 -31.65 4.56 7.60
C GLY A 98 -30.81 5.81 7.33
N GLU A 99 -30.67 6.29 6.08
CA GLU A 99 -29.69 7.36 5.75
C GLU A 99 -30.25 8.78 5.59
N MET A 100 -31.49 8.96 5.10
CA MET A 100 -32.07 10.30 4.86
C MET A 100 -33.08 10.73 5.94
N SER A 101 -33.61 9.81 6.75
CA SER A 101 -34.55 10.10 7.86
C SER A 101 -33.91 10.90 9.01
N ARG A 102 -32.58 10.85 9.17
CA ARG A 102 -31.87 11.49 10.30
C ARG A 102 -31.58 12.98 10.11
N PHE A 103 -31.38 13.44 8.87
CA PHE A 103 -31.32 14.89 8.58
C PHE A 103 -32.67 15.53 8.83
N GLY A 104 -33.75 14.82 8.51
CA GLY A 104 -35.10 15.19 8.90
C GLY A 104 -35.22 15.31 10.41
N LEU A 105 -34.68 14.39 11.18
CA LEU A 105 -34.69 14.49 12.64
C LEU A 105 -33.87 15.66 13.19
N ILE A 106 -32.73 16.02 12.58
CA ILE A 106 -31.97 17.22 12.97
C ILE A 106 -32.77 18.48 12.61
N TYR A 107 -33.24 18.59 11.37
CA TYR A 107 -33.97 19.77 10.88
C TYR A 107 -35.32 19.94 11.58
N PHE A 108 -36.15 18.90 11.60
CA PHE A 108 -37.44 18.89 12.27
C PHE A 108 -37.32 18.81 13.80
N GLY A 109 -36.23 18.25 14.33
CA GLY A 109 -35.91 18.31 15.77
C GLY A 109 -35.60 19.72 16.22
N LEU A 110 -34.81 20.48 15.44
CA LEU A 110 -34.60 21.92 15.67
C LEU A 110 -35.90 22.70 15.60
N GLN A 111 -36.75 22.42 14.60
CA GLN A 111 -38.06 23.09 14.46
C GLN A 111 -39.03 22.70 15.58
N ALA A 112 -38.98 21.44 16.03
CA ALA A 112 -39.79 20.95 17.12
C ALA A 112 -39.36 21.58 18.44
N ALA A 113 -38.07 21.54 18.78
CA ALA A 113 -37.52 22.12 20.00
C ALA A 113 -37.72 23.64 20.05
N SER A 114 -37.54 24.35 18.92
CA SER A 114 -37.77 25.80 18.86
C SER A 114 -39.24 26.22 18.72
N ALA A 115 -40.19 25.28 18.74
CA ALA A 115 -41.61 25.57 18.48
C ALA A 115 -42.25 26.43 19.57
N ASP A 116 -41.70 26.43 20.78
CA ASP A 116 -42.20 27.25 21.88
C ASP A 116 -41.69 28.71 21.84
N GLY A 117 -40.64 28.96 21.05
CA GLY A 117 -39.95 30.24 20.87
C GLY A 117 -38.57 30.31 21.53
N GLU A 118 -38.16 29.28 22.26
CA GLU A 118 -36.86 29.16 22.91
C GLU A 118 -36.13 27.92 22.39
N LEU A 119 -34.80 27.90 22.45
CA LEU A 119 -34.01 26.73 22.06
C LEU A 119 -32.91 26.56 23.10
N HIS A 120 -33.06 25.57 23.96
CA HIS A 120 -32.17 25.34 25.09
C HIS A 120 -30.87 24.67 24.66
N SER A 121 -29.77 24.97 25.38
CA SER A 121 -28.45 24.43 25.05
C SER A 121 -28.39 22.90 25.09
N LYS A 122 -29.21 22.26 25.93
CA LYS A 122 -29.32 20.79 26.03
C LYS A 122 -30.03 20.15 24.84
N GLU A 123 -31.02 20.82 24.25
CA GLU A 123 -31.65 20.41 22.99
C GLU A 123 -30.66 20.52 21.84
N LEU A 124 -29.89 21.61 21.81
CA LEU A 124 -28.78 21.78 20.86
C LEU A 124 -27.74 20.67 21.00
N GLU A 125 -27.38 20.29 22.24
CA GLU A 125 -26.44 19.20 22.52
C GLU A 125 -26.97 17.84 22.05
N GLY A 126 -28.25 17.54 22.27
CA GLY A 126 -28.89 16.32 21.76
C GLY A 126 -28.89 16.24 20.23
N ILE A 127 -29.08 17.38 19.57
CA ILE A 127 -29.05 17.51 18.10
C ILE A 127 -27.61 17.41 17.57
N HIS A 128 -26.64 18.06 18.23
CA HIS A 128 -25.22 18.02 17.85
C HIS A 128 -24.53 16.69 18.16
N ALA A 129 -25.00 15.93 19.14
CA ALA A 129 -24.52 14.58 19.43
C ALA A 129 -24.67 13.63 18.22
N LEU A 130 -25.63 13.90 17.34
CA LEU A 130 -25.83 13.14 16.11
C LEU A 130 -24.71 13.36 15.07
N GLU A 131 -23.91 14.42 15.19
CA GLU A 131 -22.90 14.81 14.19
C GLU A 131 -21.44 14.52 14.63
N LYS A 132 -21.17 14.45 15.94
CA LYS A 132 -19.80 14.38 16.47
C LYS A 132 -19.14 13.03 16.19
N LYS A 133 -17.96 13.05 15.58
CA LYS A 133 -17.11 11.88 15.31
C LYS A 133 -15.71 12.12 15.84
N MET A 134 -15.06 11.05 16.30
CA MET A 134 -13.69 11.12 16.80
C MET A 134 -12.86 10.01 16.17
N VAL A 135 -11.58 10.32 15.91
CA VAL A 135 -10.54 9.32 15.65
C VAL A 135 -9.61 9.36 16.85
N LEU A 136 -9.45 8.22 17.52
CA LEU A 136 -8.62 8.07 18.70
C LEU A 136 -7.46 7.12 18.38
N ASP A 137 -6.24 7.61 18.51
CA ASP A 137 -5.02 6.81 18.42
C ASP A 137 -4.50 6.50 19.83
N CYS A 138 -4.49 5.22 20.19
CA CYS A 138 -3.97 4.73 21.48
C CYS A 138 -2.89 3.67 21.21
N PRO A 139 -1.62 4.07 21.06
CA PRO A 139 -0.58 3.20 20.53
C PRO A 139 -0.02 2.21 21.56
N SER A 140 -0.14 2.50 22.87
CA SER A 140 0.45 1.66 23.92
C SER A 140 -0.22 1.83 25.28
N LEU A 141 0.09 0.92 26.22
CA LEU A 141 -0.48 0.90 27.57
C LEU A 141 -0.17 2.19 28.36
N ALA A 142 0.91 2.90 28.01
CA ALA A 142 1.31 4.14 28.65
C ALA A 142 0.28 5.27 28.49
N TYR A 143 -0.63 5.17 27.51
CA TYR A 143 -1.65 6.18 27.23
C TYR A 143 -2.99 5.92 27.95
N LEU A 144 -3.17 4.75 28.57
CA LEU A 144 -4.45 4.37 29.19
C LEU A 144 -4.86 5.32 30.31
N ASP A 145 -3.91 5.75 31.14
CA ASP A 145 -4.16 6.71 32.22
C ASP A 145 -4.67 8.06 31.71
N SER A 146 -4.11 8.53 30.59
CA SER A 146 -4.50 9.79 29.96
C SER A 146 -5.92 9.71 29.40
N ILE A 147 -6.31 8.56 28.84
CA ILE A 147 -7.68 8.32 28.37
C ILE A 147 -8.66 8.35 29.54
N ASN A 148 -8.35 7.64 30.62
CA ASN A 148 -9.23 7.57 31.78
C ASN A 148 -9.38 8.92 32.51
N LYS A 149 -8.34 9.77 32.47
CA LYS A 149 -8.34 11.13 33.07
C LYS A 149 -8.86 12.20 32.12
N SER A 150 -9.13 11.87 30.87
CA SER A 150 -9.57 12.84 29.86
C SER A 150 -11.04 13.22 30.05
N GLU A 151 -11.40 14.42 29.60
CA GLU A 151 -12.79 14.85 29.48
C GLU A 151 -13.48 14.25 28.24
N LEU A 152 -12.92 13.22 27.61
CA LEU A 152 -13.56 12.58 26.45
C LEU A 152 -14.93 12.01 26.81
N ASN A 153 -15.13 11.59 28.07
CA ASN A 153 -16.41 11.06 28.57
C ASN A 153 -17.48 12.13 28.78
N SER A 154 -17.11 13.43 28.79
CA SER A 154 -18.10 14.52 28.95
C SER A 154 -18.79 14.88 27.62
N HIS A 155 -18.39 14.25 26.52
CA HIS A 155 -18.92 14.49 25.19
C HIS A 155 -19.67 13.26 24.67
N SER A 156 -20.78 13.48 23.94
CA SER A 156 -21.46 12.43 23.19
C SER A 156 -20.92 12.37 21.76
N TYR A 157 -20.56 11.16 21.30
CA TYR A 157 -20.07 10.89 19.95
C TYR A 157 -20.99 9.92 19.23
N HIS A 158 -21.24 10.17 17.96
CA HIS A 158 -21.91 9.24 17.08
C HIS A 158 -21.03 8.03 16.74
N VAL A 159 -19.77 8.27 16.36
CA VAL A 159 -18.79 7.22 16.05
C VAL A 159 -17.41 7.59 16.61
N ILE A 160 -16.73 6.61 17.21
CA ILE A 160 -15.30 6.70 17.52
C ILE A 160 -14.56 5.65 16.69
N VAL A 161 -13.56 6.09 15.94
CA VAL A 161 -12.62 5.22 15.22
C VAL A 161 -11.40 5.02 16.11
N HIS A 162 -11.16 3.78 16.54
CA HIS A 162 -10.05 3.42 17.40
C HIS A 162 -8.89 2.89 16.56
N LEU A 163 -7.79 3.62 16.51
CA LEU A 163 -6.50 3.17 16.02
C LEU A 163 -5.71 2.68 17.23
N ALA A 164 -5.77 1.38 17.51
CA ALA A 164 -5.12 0.83 18.71
C ALA A 164 -4.77 -0.65 18.50
N PRO A 165 -3.63 -1.12 19.02
CA PRO A 165 -3.28 -2.51 18.88
C PRO A 165 -4.19 -3.41 19.72
N ASN A 166 -4.25 -4.69 19.37
CA ASN A 166 -5.19 -5.63 20.01
C ASN A 166 -4.94 -5.76 21.52
N THR A 167 -3.68 -5.61 21.96
CA THR A 167 -3.31 -5.56 23.39
C THR A 167 -4.01 -4.44 24.16
N ILE A 168 -4.33 -3.33 23.49
CA ILE A 168 -5.08 -2.19 24.06
C ILE A 168 -6.58 -2.45 23.97
N LEU A 169 -7.07 -2.89 22.83
CA LEU A 169 -8.50 -3.15 22.61
C LEU A 169 -9.05 -4.27 23.53
N ASN A 170 -8.19 -5.18 23.98
CA ASN A 170 -8.53 -6.22 24.95
C ASN A 170 -8.24 -5.83 26.40
N ASN A 171 -7.62 -4.68 26.65
CA ASN A 171 -7.34 -4.23 28.00
C ASN A 171 -8.65 -3.88 28.74
N GLU A 172 -8.77 -4.33 29.99
CA GLU A 172 -9.98 -4.13 30.80
C GLU A 172 -10.31 -2.66 31.04
N ILE A 173 -9.30 -1.81 31.26
CA ILE A 173 -9.49 -0.37 31.48
C ILE A 173 -10.05 0.26 30.22
N TYR A 174 -9.45 -0.04 29.07
CA TYR A 174 -9.87 0.51 27.78
C TYR A 174 -11.28 0.05 27.40
N ARG A 175 -11.60 -1.24 27.61
CA ARG A 175 -12.95 -1.78 27.39
C ARG A 175 -13.98 -1.16 28.33
N THR A 176 -13.63 -0.93 29.58
CA THR A 176 -14.52 -0.27 30.55
C THR A 176 -14.79 1.17 30.13
N TRP A 177 -13.76 1.88 29.68
CA TRP A 177 -13.88 3.22 29.12
C TRP A 177 -14.77 3.25 27.86
N MET A 178 -14.56 2.35 26.89
CA MET A 178 -15.46 2.25 25.72
C MET A 178 -16.91 1.99 26.14
N LYS A 179 -17.14 1.04 27.05
CA LYS A 179 -18.49 0.72 27.56
C LYS A 179 -19.15 1.88 28.31
N SER A 180 -18.37 2.80 28.87
CA SER A 180 -18.93 4.01 29.51
C SER A 180 -19.60 4.94 28.49
N MET A 181 -19.17 4.90 27.22
CA MET A 181 -19.78 5.61 26.09
C MET A 181 -20.83 4.74 25.40
N ASN A 182 -21.79 4.25 26.18
CA ASN A 182 -22.75 3.27 25.70
C ASN A 182 -23.55 3.72 24.46
N THR A 183 -23.72 5.01 24.20
CA THR A 183 -24.48 5.54 23.03
C THR A 183 -23.66 5.61 21.74
N THR A 184 -22.35 5.42 21.82
CA THR A 184 -21.42 5.59 20.72
C THR A 184 -21.21 4.30 19.94
N HIS A 185 -21.09 4.40 18.61
CA HIS A 185 -20.61 3.30 17.79
C HIS A 185 -19.07 3.29 17.77
N HIS A 186 -18.46 2.17 18.11
CA HIS A 186 -17.02 2.00 18.19
C HIS A 186 -16.52 1.21 16.99
N LEU A 187 -15.76 1.86 16.11
CA LEU A 187 -15.10 1.19 14.98
C LEU A 187 -13.65 0.87 15.34
N LEU A 188 -13.33 -0.42 15.46
CA LEU A 188 -12.01 -0.88 15.83
C LEU A 188 -11.15 -1.12 14.58
N LEU A 189 -9.96 -0.52 14.55
CA LEU A 189 -8.93 -0.73 13.55
C LEU A 189 -7.67 -1.26 14.24
N ASP A 190 -7.42 -2.57 14.10
CA ASP A 190 -6.31 -3.27 14.71
C ASP A 190 -5.53 -4.13 13.71
N GLU A 191 -4.39 -4.67 14.15
CA GLU A 191 -3.50 -5.52 13.35
C GLU A 191 -4.02 -6.95 13.13
N THR A 192 -5.13 -7.34 13.76
CA THR A 192 -5.67 -8.71 13.64
C THR A 192 -6.67 -8.88 12.52
N GLN A 193 -7.23 -7.78 12.00
CA GLN A 193 -8.16 -7.84 10.87
C GLN A 193 -7.44 -8.28 9.59
N LYS A 194 -7.85 -9.44 9.05
CA LYS A 194 -7.37 -9.96 7.76
C LYS A 194 -8.17 -9.34 6.62
N ASN A 195 -7.57 -8.41 5.89
CA ASN A 195 -8.28 -7.59 4.90
C ASN A 195 -7.60 -7.64 3.53
N ILE A 196 -8.41 -7.64 2.46
CA ILE A 196 -7.92 -7.45 1.09
C ILE A 196 -7.83 -5.94 0.81
N HIS A 197 -6.61 -5.43 0.70
CA HIS A 197 -6.34 -4.02 0.51
C HIS A 197 -6.49 -3.58 -0.97
N MET A 198 -6.05 -4.41 -1.93
CA MET A 198 -6.10 -4.08 -3.35
C MET A 198 -6.38 -5.30 -4.22
N GLU A 199 -7.59 -5.36 -4.79
CA GLU A 199 -8.06 -6.43 -5.67
C GLU A 199 -7.12 -6.71 -6.86
N ALA A 200 -6.53 -5.66 -7.43
CA ALA A 200 -5.71 -5.76 -8.64
C ALA A 200 -4.52 -6.72 -8.49
N ILE A 201 -3.88 -6.73 -7.31
CA ILE A 201 -2.76 -7.62 -6.99
C ILE A 201 -3.21 -9.09 -7.10
N TYR A 202 -4.33 -9.42 -6.44
CA TYR A 202 -4.88 -10.76 -6.43
C TYR A 202 -5.39 -11.19 -7.80
N ARG A 203 -6.01 -10.26 -8.54
CA ARG A 203 -6.45 -10.51 -9.92
C ARG A 203 -5.30 -10.89 -10.82
N TYR A 204 -4.22 -10.10 -10.84
CA TYR A 204 -3.06 -10.41 -11.68
C TYR A 204 -2.37 -11.70 -11.24
N GLN A 205 -2.20 -11.91 -9.93
CA GLN A 205 -1.60 -13.16 -9.46
C GLN A 205 -2.45 -14.37 -9.81
N THR A 206 -3.79 -14.30 -9.74
CA THR A 206 -4.67 -15.40 -10.17
C THR A 206 -4.50 -15.71 -11.66
N GLN A 207 -4.41 -14.68 -12.51
CA GLN A 207 -4.20 -14.86 -13.94
C GLN A 207 -2.83 -15.44 -14.27
N LEU A 208 -1.78 -14.97 -13.60
CA LEU A 208 -0.42 -15.48 -13.74
C LEU A 208 -0.29 -16.92 -13.21
N ASN A 209 -0.93 -17.23 -12.08
CA ASN A 209 -0.99 -18.58 -11.52
C ASN A 209 -1.71 -19.57 -12.45
N TYR A 210 -2.78 -19.12 -13.13
CA TYR A 210 -3.46 -19.94 -14.14
C TYR A 210 -2.55 -20.28 -15.34
N ILE A 211 -1.67 -19.35 -15.73
CA ILE A 211 -0.67 -19.56 -16.77
C ILE A 211 0.40 -20.54 -16.28
N ASP A 212 0.92 -20.32 -15.07
CA ASP A 212 2.00 -21.10 -14.50
C ASP A 212 2.01 -21.06 -12.95
N ASP A 213 1.56 -22.13 -12.31
CA ASP A 213 1.39 -22.19 -10.85
C ASP A 213 2.70 -22.41 -10.08
N GLY A 214 3.73 -22.94 -10.73
CA GLY A 214 5.06 -23.13 -10.15
C GLY A 214 5.80 -21.82 -9.97
N ILE A 215 5.80 -20.99 -11.02
CA ILE A 215 6.47 -19.67 -11.06
C ILE A 215 5.63 -18.61 -10.35
N PHE A 216 4.30 -18.68 -10.45
CA PHE A 216 3.39 -17.71 -9.83
C PHE A 216 2.48 -18.38 -8.80
N PRO A 217 2.97 -18.68 -7.59
CA PRO A 217 2.12 -19.25 -6.54
C PRO A 217 1.04 -18.26 -6.10
N LEU A 218 -0.13 -18.77 -5.70
CA LEU A 218 -1.17 -17.91 -5.12
C LEU A 218 -0.69 -17.26 -3.82
N LEU A 219 -1.16 -16.03 -3.55
CA LEU A 219 -0.82 -15.29 -2.34
C LEU A 219 -1.56 -15.88 -1.14
N SER A 220 -1.03 -15.66 0.06
CA SER A 220 -1.57 -16.25 1.29
C SER A 220 -3.04 -15.92 1.55
N TYR A 221 -3.48 -14.73 1.14
CA TYR A 221 -4.86 -14.28 1.32
C TYR A 221 -5.82 -14.79 0.22
N HIS A 222 -5.35 -15.46 -0.83
CA HIS A 222 -6.24 -16.18 -1.78
C HIS A 222 -7.00 -17.33 -1.09
N ASN A 223 -6.45 -17.89 -0.01
CA ASN A 223 -7.08 -18.96 0.76
C ASN A 223 -8.23 -18.47 1.66
N ILE A 224 -8.32 -17.18 1.95
CA ILE A 224 -9.43 -16.57 2.71
C ILE A 224 -10.75 -16.64 1.91
N LEU A 225 -10.72 -17.01 0.63
CA LEU A 225 -11.92 -17.26 -0.17
C LEU A 225 -12.48 -18.69 -0.02
N LYS A 226 -11.69 -19.64 0.50
CA LYS A 226 -12.16 -21.01 0.76
C LYS A 226 -12.99 -21.08 2.04
N GLU A 227 -12.69 -20.22 3.00
CA GLU A 227 -13.46 -20.03 4.22
C GLU A 227 -14.28 -18.76 4.03
N GLU A 228 -15.61 -18.85 3.81
CA GLU A 228 -16.48 -17.68 3.63
C GLU A 228 -16.18 -16.59 4.67
N PHE A 229 -15.41 -15.56 4.28
CA PHE A 229 -15.09 -14.46 5.18
C PHE A 229 -16.38 -13.73 5.52
N LYS A 230 -16.87 -13.94 6.75
CA LYS A 230 -18.06 -13.27 7.27
C LYS A 230 -17.61 -12.12 8.14
N ILE A 231 -18.09 -10.93 7.80
CA ILE A 231 -17.98 -9.77 8.67
C ILE A 231 -18.64 -10.16 10.00
N PRO A 232 -17.93 -10.09 11.14
CA PRO A 232 -18.55 -10.35 12.43
C PRO A 232 -19.73 -9.40 12.64
N GLU A 233 -20.86 -9.93 13.10
CA GLU A 233 -22.00 -9.09 13.50
C GLU A 233 -21.58 -8.14 14.62
N PRO A 234 -22.03 -6.87 14.61
CA PRO A 234 -21.69 -5.93 15.67
C PRO A 234 -22.15 -6.43 17.04
N VAL A 235 -21.28 -6.34 18.05
CA VAL A 235 -21.60 -6.69 19.44
C VAL A 235 -21.40 -5.43 20.28
N ASP A 236 -22.35 -5.07 21.14
CA ASP A 236 -22.25 -3.90 22.03
C ASP A 236 -21.91 -2.57 21.30
N ASN A 237 -22.35 -2.38 20.05
CA ASN A 237 -22.04 -1.22 19.18
C ASN A 237 -20.57 -1.14 18.76
N ILE A 238 -19.87 -2.26 18.85
CA ILE A 238 -18.50 -2.41 18.40
C ILE A 238 -18.53 -3.13 17.05
N SER A 239 -17.89 -2.53 16.06
CA SER A 239 -17.64 -3.12 14.74
C SER A 239 -16.15 -3.05 14.43
N TYR A 240 -15.70 -3.93 13.54
CA TYR A 240 -14.35 -3.87 12.98
C TYR A 240 -14.35 -3.15 11.65
N GLY A 241 -13.30 -2.36 11.39
CA GLY A 241 -13.13 -1.67 10.11
C GLY A 241 -12.31 -2.49 9.12
N PHE A 242 -12.74 -2.43 7.86
CA PHE A 242 -12.13 -3.12 6.73
C PHE A 242 -11.74 -2.13 5.63
N THR A 243 -10.94 -2.57 4.67
CA THR A 243 -10.64 -1.74 3.50
C THR A 243 -11.93 -1.38 2.76
N SER A 244 -12.10 -0.09 2.48
CA SER A 244 -13.32 0.50 1.90
C SER A 244 -14.54 0.54 2.81
N THR A 245 -14.41 0.23 4.11
CA THR A 245 -15.43 0.58 5.10
C THR A 245 -15.64 2.09 5.08
N ARG A 246 -16.91 2.51 5.00
CA ARG A 246 -17.28 3.92 4.94
C ARG A 246 -17.99 4.32 6.22
N ILE A 247 -17.62 5.48 6.75
CA ILE A 247 -18.40 6.17 7.77
C ILE A 247 -18.98 7.40 7.06
N PRO A 248 -20.25 7.35 6.61
CA PRO A 248 -20.89 8.49 5.97
C PRO A 248 -20.78 9.71 6.88
N ILE A 249 -20.52 10.89 6.32
CA ILE A 249 -20.50 12.14 7.11
C ILE A 249 -21.87 12.39 7.75
N ARG A 250 -22.93 11.94 7.08
CA ARG A 250 -24.30 11.92 7.62
C ARG A 250 -24.45 10.84 8.70
N PRO A 251 -25.28 11.05 9.73
CA PRO A 251 -25.51 10.04 10.75
C PRO A 251 -26.10 8.77 10.11
N THR A 252 -25.56 7.58 10.40
CA THR A 252 -26.02 6.28 9.88
C THR A 252 -26.07 5.22 10.98
N LEU A 253 -26.77 4.08 10.78
CA LEU A 253 -26.90 3.02 11.81
C LEU A 253 -25.55 2.37 12.17
N GLY A 254 -24.53 2.57 11.35
CA GLY A 254 -23.18 2.05 11.55
C GLY A 254 -22.33 2.23 10.29
N PRO A 255 -21.11 1.68 10.27
CA PRO A 255 -20.25 1.67 9.09
C PRO A 255 -20.92 0.96 7.89
N ASP A 256 -20.80 1.56 6.71
CA ASP A 256 -21.21 0.97 5.43
C ASP A 256 -20.11 0.08 4.87
N ASN A 257 -20.43 -1.22 4.77
CA ASN A 257 -19.58 -2.28 4.23
C ASN A 257 -20.08 -2.78 2.85
N SER A 258 -21.03 -2.10 2.20
CA SER A 258 -21.53 -2.50 0.87
C SER A 258 -20.47 -2.41 -0.25
N LYS A 259 -19.36 -1.73 0.02
CA LYS A 259 -18.24 -1.51 -0.92
C LYS A 259 -16.95 -2.19 -0.50
N LEU A 260 -17.02 -3.20 0.37
CA LEU A 260 -15.84 -4.00 0.70
C LEU A 260 -15.26 -4.65 -0.56
N VAL A 261 -13.94 -4.77 -0.55
CA VAL A 261 -13.21 -5.43 -1.63
C VAL A 261 -13.44 -6.94 -1.52
N THR A 262 -14.01 -7.54 -2.55
CA THR A 262 -14.21 -8.99 -2.66
C THR A 262 -13.42 -9.51 -3.85
N LEU A 263 -12.81 -10.68 -3.71
CA LEU A 263 -12.09 -11.31 -4.81
C LEU A 263 -13.05 -12.21 -5.60
N GLN A 264 -12.86 -12.24 -6.92
CA GLN A 264 -13.65 -13.03 -7.85
C GLN A 264 -12.73 -13.86 -8.77
N PRO A 265 -12.01 -14.89 -8.25
CA PRO A 265 -10.97 -15.59 -9.01
C PRO A 265 -11.44 -16.16 -10.35
N GLN A 266 -12.64 -16.75 -10.39
CA GLN A 266 -13.18 -17.30 -11.63
C GLN A 266 -13.44 -16.22 -12.67
N ASN A 267 -14.05 -15.09 -12.29
CA ASN A 267 -14.25 -13.96 -13.20
C ASN A 267 -12.92 -13.44 -13.77
N TYR A 268 -11.83 -13.48 -12.99
CA TYR A 268 -10.51 -13.04 -13.48
C TYR A 268 -9.95 -13.95 -14.56
N ILE A 269 -10.16 -15.27 -14.41
CA ILE A 269 -9.78 -16.29 -15.41
C ILE A 269 -10.68 -16.17 -16.64
N ASP A 270 -11.98 -15.98 -16.46
CA ASP A 270 -12.93 -15.84 -17.57
C ASP A 270 -12.59 -14.60 -18.43
N ILE A 271 -12.22 -13.48 -17.81
CA ILE A 271 -11.73 -12.28 -18.51
C ILE A 271 -10.44 -12.58 -19.29
N LEU A 272 -9.52 -13.36 -18.71
CA LEU A 272 -8.28 -13.76 -19.37
C LEU A 272 -8.55 -14.65 -20.59
N LEU A 273 -9.45 -15.63 -20.46
CA LEU A 273 -9.81 -16.56 -21.53
C LEU A 273 -10.70 -15.95 -22.62
N ALA A 274 -11.32 -14.80 -22.37
CA ALA A 274 -12.05 -14.02 -23.36
C ALA A 274 -11.11 -13.28 -24.35
N ASN A 275 -9.82 -13.16 -24.04
CA ASN A 275 -8.81 -12.65 -24.96
C ASN A 275 -8.40 -13.78 -25.92
N GLU A 276 -8.80 -13.66 -27.20
CA GLU A 276 -8.58 -14.68 -28.22
C GLU A 276 -7.09 -14.84 -28.57
N GLU A 277 -6.33 -13.75 -28.63
CA GLU A 277 -4.88 -13.77 -28.85
C GLU A 277 -4.16 -14.54 -27.74
N PHE A 278 -4.53 -14.29 -26.47
CA PHE A 278 -4.02 -15.04 -25.32
C PHE A 278 -4.38 -16.53 -25.42
N LYS A 279 -5.65 -16.84 -25.68
CA LYS A 279 -6.15 -18.21 -25.74
C LYS A 279 -5.43 -19.05 -26.80
N GLN A 280 -5.20 -18.48 -27.99
CA GLN A 280 -4.46 -19.13 -29.06
C GLN A 280 -3.01 -19.39 -28.65
N THR A 281 -2.31 -18.35 -28.17
CA THR A 281 -0.90 -18.43 -27.77
C THR A 281 -0.68 -19.42 -26.63
N PHE A 282 -1.51 -19.35 -25.58
CA PHE A 282 -1.44 -20.24 -24.43
C PHE A 282 -1.75 -21.68 -24.81
N THR A 283 -2.78 -21.93 -25.63
CA THR A 283 -3.12 -23.29 -26.07
C THR A 283 -1.99 -23.94 -26.86
N ALA A 284 -1.31 -23.17 -27.72
CA ALA A 284 -0.16 -23.65 -28.49
C ALA A 284 1.05 -24.00 -27.59
N ALA A 285 1.30 -23.21 -26.55
CA ALA A 285 2.46 -23.41 -25.66
C ALA A 285 2.20 -24.40 -24.50
N LYS A 286 0.94 -24.69 -24.16
CA LYS A 286 0.56 -25.41 -22.93
C LYS A 286 1.27 -26.75 -22.73
N GLN A 287 1.33 -27.59 -23.77
CA GLN A 287 1.95 -28.91 -23.67
C GLN A 287 3.46 -28.81 -23.41
N GLN A 288 4.13 -27.87 -24.07
CA GLN A 288 5.57 -27.62 -23.89
C GLN A 288 5.84 -27.11 -22.47
N LEU A 289 5.07 -26.13 -21.98
CA LEU A 289 5.22 -25.59 -20.63
C LEU A 289 5.02 -26.66 -19.55
N GLN A 290 4.01 -27.52 -19.72
CA GLN A 290 3.75 -28.63 -18.79
C GLN A 290 4.92 -29.62 -18.75
N ALA A 291 5.49 -29.98 -19.90
CA ALA A 291 6.67 -30.83 -19.96
C ALA A 291 7.88 -30.19 -19.26
N MET A 292 8.11 -28.89 -19.48
CA MET A 292 9.21 -28.15 -18.83
C MET A 292 9.00 -28.02 -17.31
N HIS A 293 7.76 -27.86 -16.86
CA HIS A 293 7.41 -27.77 -15.45
C HIS A 293 7.72 -29.07 -14.69
N GLU A 294 7.37 -30.23 -15.28
CA GLU A 294 7.67 -31.53 -14.67
C GLU A 294 9.19 -31.81 -14.60
N ILE A 295 9.96 -31.35 -15.59
CA ILE A 295 11.43 -31.41 -15.53
C ILE A 295 11.95 -30.55 -14.38
N ALA A 296 11.45 -29.32 -14.24
CA ALA A 296 11.91 -28.36 -13.23
C ALA A 296 11.64 -28.83 -11.79
N LYS A 297 10.53 -29.54 -11.54
CA LYS A 297 10.17 -30.10 -10.22
C LYS A 297 11.24 -31.01 -9.62
N THR A 298 11.99 -31.71 -10.46
CA THR A 298 13.02 -32.66 -10.01
C THR A 298 14.35 -31.99 -9.64
N GLY A 299 14.49 -30.69 -9.92
CA GLY A 299 15.73 -29.93 -9.78
C GLY A 299 15.63 -28.68 -8.92
N HIS A 300 14.68 -28.61 -7.98
CA HIS A 300 14.60 -27.47 -7.06
C HIS A 300 15.86 -27.40 -6.19
N SER A 301 16.75 -26.48 -6.57
CA SER A 301 17.93 -26.10 -5.81
C SER A 301 17.92 -24.59 -5.58
N TYR A 302 18.67 -24.15 -4.59
CA TYR A 302 18.97 -22.73 -4.42
C TYR A 302 19.81 -22.19 -5.59
N PRO A 303 19.73 -20.88 -5.86
CA PRO A 303 18.90 -19.91 -5.16
C PRO A 303 17.43 -19.96 -5.61
N GLU A 304 16.53 -19.66 -4.67
CA GLU A 304 15.16 -19.29 -5.00
C GLU A 304 15.07 -17.75 -5.01
N ILE A 305 14.57 -17.18 -6.11
CA ILE A 305 14.48 -15.74 -6.33
C ILE A 305 13.00 -15.35 -6.32
N ILE A 306 12.62 -14.42 -5.43
CA ILE A 306 11.25 -13.91 -5.33
C ILE A 306 11.26 -12.41 -5.55
N PHE A 307 10.57 -11.98 -6.61
CA PHE A 307 10.42 -10.57 -6.95
C PHE A 307 9.25 -9.99 -6.15
N LEU A 308 9.53 -9.27 -5.06
CA LEU A 308 8.50 -8.60 -4.27
C LEU A 308 8.03 -7.29 -4.91
N GLY A 309 8.87 -6.67 -5.74
CA GLY A 309 8.53 -5.46 -6.46
C GLY A 309 9.44 -5.22 -7.66
N THR A 310 8.82 -4.84 -8.77
CA THR A 310 9.45 -4.80 -10.10
C THR A 310 9.32 -3.44 -10.79
N GLY A 311 8.77 -2.44 -10.11
CA GLY A 311 8.50 -1.12 -10.64
C GLY A 311 9.52 -0.06 -10.23
N SER A 312 9.69 0.96 -11.07
CA SER A 312 10.58 2.09 -10.85
C SER A 312 9.87 3.33 -10.29
N ALA A 313 10.56 4.10 -9.43
CA ALA A 313 10.21 5.41 -8.87
C ALA A 313 8.99 5.46 -7.94
N CYS A 314 7.84 4.93 -8.37
CA CYS A 314 6.60 4.95 -7.60
C CYS A 314 5.89 3.60 -7.75
N PRO A 315 5.07 3.17 -6.77
CA PRO A 315 4.23 1.99 -6.93
C PRO A 315 3.09 2.25 -7.93
N SER A 316 2.64 1.19 -8.60
CA SER A 316 1.41 1.18 -9.40
C SER A 316 0.52 0.00 -9.01
N LYS A 317 -0.68 -0.08 -9.61
CA LYS A 317 -1.62 -1.17 -9.32
C LYS A 317 -1.02 -2.58 -9.54
N PRO A 318 -0.31 -2.87 -10.65
CA PRO A 318 0.29 -4.19 -10.87
C PRO A 318 1.73 -4.36 -10.35
N ARG A 319 2.45 -3.28 -10.01
CA ARG A 319 3.88 -3.34 -9.67
C ARG A 319 4.22 -2.42 -8.50
N ASN A 320 4.69 -3.00 -7.41
CA ASN A 320 5.32 -2.31 -6.31
C ASN A 320 6.75 -1.85 -6.68
N THR A 321 7.31 -0.97 -5.87
CA THR A 321 8.72 -0.55 -5.99
C THR A 321 9.70 -1.67 -5.61
N SER A 322 10.96 -1.53 -6.03
CA SER A 322 12.06 -2.50 -5.91
C SER A 322 12.14 -3.31 -4.61
N GLY A 323 12.13 -4.63 -4.75
CA GLY A 323 12.51 -5.54 -3.67
C GLY A 323 12.56 -6.98 -4.17
N ILE A 324 13.63 -7.70 -3.87
CA ILE A 324 13.86 -9.07 -4.33
C ILE A 324 14.43 -9.90 -3.19
N LEU A 325 13.80 -11.01 -2.83
CA LEU A 325 14.38 -11.99 -1.90
C LEU A 325 15.18 -13.02 -2.69
N ILE A 326 16.39 -13.30 -2.25
CA ILE A 326 17.19 -14.43 -2.70
C ILE A 326 17.36 -15.36 -1.50
N HIS A 327 16.67 -16.49 -1.54
CA HIS A 327 16.94 -17.58 -0.60
C HIS A 327 18.22 -18.26 -1.03
N ILE A 328 19.22 -18.19 -0.15
CA ILE A 328 20.50 -18.88 -0.32
C ILE A 328 20.37 -20.32 0.18
N ASN A 329 19.61 -20.50 1.26
CA ASN A 329 19.14 -21.76 1.82
C ASN A 329 17.91 -21.49 2.71
N ASP A 330 17.34 -22.52 3.35
CA ASP A 330 16.13 -22.42 4.20
C ASP A 330 16.20 -21.35 5.30
N ALA A 331 17.39 -21.07 5.83
CA ALA A 331 17.58 -20.20 7.00
C ALA A 331 18.23 -18.85 6.68
N ASN A 332 18.69 -18.64 5.45
CA ASN A 332 19.47 -17.47 5.06
C ASN A 332 18.92 -16.84 3.77
N ILE A 333 18.40 -15.63 3.93
CA ILE A 333 17.87 -14.82 2.85
C ILE A 333 18.73 -13.57 2.66
N PHE A 334 19.04 -13.29 1.40
CA PHE A 334 19.69 -12.08 0.94
C PHE A 334 18.65 -11.20 0.23
N LEU A 335 18.31 -10.06 0.84
CA LEU A 335 17.38 -9.09 0.27
C LEU A 335 18.13 -8.11 -0.65
N LEU A 336 17.73 -8.02 -1.93
CA LEU A 336 18.19 -6.98 -2.85
C LEU A 336 17.14 -5.89 -2.96
N GLU A 337 17.53 -4.67 -2.59
CA GLU A 337 16.67 -3.50 -2.41
C GLU A 337 15.57 -3.70 -1.37
N CYS A 338 15.19 -2.62 -0.71
CA CYS A 338 14.12 -2.60 0.28
C CYS A 338 13.31 -1.32 0.13
N ALA A 339 12.60 -1.20 -0.99
CA ALA A 339 11.71 -0.07 -1.24
C ALA A 339 10.46 -0.10 -0.36
N GLU A 340 9.66 0.96 -0.45
CA GLU A 340 8.37 1.05 0.24
C GLU A 340 7.49 -0.18 -0.07
N GLY A 341 6.77 -0.67 0.95
CA GLY A 341 5.88 -1.81 0.80
C GLY A 341 6.55 -3.19 0.82
N THR A 342 7.88 -3.30 0.80
CA THR A 342 8.59 -4.61 0.78
C THR A 342 8.12 -5.59 1.87
N THR A 343 8.00 -5.14 3.13
CA THR A 343 7.48 -5.99 4.22
C THR A 343 6.02 -6.37 4.06
N GLY A 344 5.20 -5.48 3.47
CA GLY A 344 3.82 -5.78 3.09
C GLY A 344 3.75 -6.86 2.00
N GLN A 345 4.62 -6.78 0.98
CA GLN A 345 4.73 -7.79 -0.08
C GLN A 345 5.16 -9.14 0.49
N ILE A 346 6.11 -9.18 1.45
CA ILE A 346 6.46 -10.41 2.20
C ILE A 346 5.21 -10.99 2.88
N ARG A 347 4.43 -10.15 3.56
CA ARG A 347 3.19 -10.58 4.22
C ARG A 347 2.13 -11.06 3.23
N HIS A 348 2.01 -10.47 2.04
CA HIS A 348 1.11 -10.96 1.00
C HIS A 348 1.50 -12.35 0.50
N PHE A 349 2.80 -12.54 0.23
CA PHE A 349 3.31 -13.79 -0.28
C PHE A 349 3.23 -14.91 0.77
N TYR A 350 3.83 -14.70 1.94
CA TYR A 350 4.02 -15.73 2.98
C TYR A 350 2.97 -15.76 4.08
N GLY A 351 2.14 -14.72 4.21
CA GLY A 351 1.06 -14.71 5.20
C GLY A 351 1.58 -14.88 6.61
N ASP A 352 1.05 -15.86 7.35
CA ASP A 352 1.40 -16.11 8.75
C ASP A 352 2.86 -16.58 8.94
N GLN A 353 3.54 -17.04 7.88
CA GLN A 353 4.97 -17.37 7.92
C GLN A 353 5.90 -16.15 7.79
N SER A 354 5.34 -14.95 7.61
CA SER A 354 6.15 -13.72 7.42
C SER A 354 7.15 -13.43 8.54
N ASP A 355 6.84 -13.75 9.80
CA ASP A 355 7.78 -13.54 10.91
C ASP A 355 9.01 -14.46 10.79
N GLU A 356 8.83 -15.72 10.39
CA GLU A 356 9.92 -16.67 10.12
C GLU A 356 10.81 -16.15 8.98
N ILE A 357 10.20 -15.74 7.87
CA ILE A 357 10.90 -15.17 6.71
C ILE A 357 11.69 -13.91 7.08
N LEU A 358 11.08 -12.98 7.83
CA LEU A 358 11.76 -11.78 8.32
C LEU A 358 12.97 -12.13 9.19
N SER A 359 12.85 -13.17 10.03
CA SER A 359 13.95 -13.65 10.87
C SER A 359 15.10 -14.26 10.06
N HIS A 360 14.82 -14.84 8.89
CA HIS A 360 15.81 -15.44 7.99
C HIS A 360 16.52 -14.43 7.07
N ILE A 361 16.02 -13.20 6.94
CA ILE A 361 16.74 -12.13 6.24
C ILE A 361 17.99 -11.76 7.05
N ARG A 362 19.15 -12.23 6.60
CA ARG A 362 20.47 -11.98 7.23
C ARG A 362 21.22 -10.83 6.59
N PHE A 363 21.00 -10.63 5.30
CA PHE A 363 21.69 -9.64 4.48
C PHE A 363 20.68 -8.77 3.73
N ALA A 364 20.94 -7.48 3.65
CA ALA A 364 20.22 -6.57 2.77
C ALA A 364 21.23 -5.75 1.97
N TYR A 365 21.06 -5.66 0.65
CA TYR A 365 21.86 -4.83 -0.24
C TYR A 365 21.03 -3.69 -0.80
N ILE A 366 21.55 -2.48 -0.68
CA ILE A 366 21.00 -1.26 -1.26
C ILE A 366 21.99 -0.74 -2.29
N SER A 367 21.60 -0.67 -3.57
CA SER A 367 22.51 -0.22 -4.64
C SER A 367 22.87 1.26 -4.53
N HIS A 368 21.89 2.11 -4.19
CA HIS A 368 22.02 3.56 -4.15
C HIS A 368 20.93 4.23 -3.28
N MET A 369 20.98 5.56 -3.16
CA MET A 369 20.19 6.34 -2.20
C MET A 369 18.82 6.86 -2.71
N HIS A 370 18.26 6.32 -3.80
CA HIS A 370 16.90 6.71 -4.19
C HIS A 370 15.82 6.02 -3.34
N ALA A 371 14.73 6.73 -3.06
CA ALA A 371 13.70 6.28 -2.12
C ALA A 371 12.97 5.02 -2.56
N ASP A 372 12.83 4.80 -3.87
CA ASP A 372 12.25 3.62 -4.50
C ASP A 372 13.13 2.37 -4.42
N HIS A 373 14.24 2.44 -3.69
CA HIS A 373 15.15 1.32 -3.41
C HIS A 373 15.41 1.10 -1.91
N LEU A 374 15.26 2.13 -1.07
CA LEU A 374 15.52 2.04 0.38
C LEU A 374 14.37 2.47 1.30
N GLY A 375 13.27 2.97 0.75
CA GLY A 375 12.18 3.60 1.51
C GLY A 375 11.49 2.68 2.52
N GLY A 376 11.58 1.36 2.34
CA GLY A 376 11.02 0.35 3.25
C GLY A 376 11.98 -0.13 4.33
N LEU A 377 13.27 0.25 4.30
CA LEU A 377 14.31 -0.34 5.14
C LEU A 377 14.08 -0.11 6.64
N TYR A 378 13.59 1.07 7.03
CA TYR A 378 13.21 1.33 8.42
C TYR A 378 12.10 0.38 8.89
N GLY A 379 11.07 0.22 8.05
CA GLY A 379 9.98 -0.72 8.30
C GLY A 379 10.49 -2.15 8.41
N LEU A 380 11.40 -2.58 7.53
CA LEU A 380 12.03 -3.90 7.58
C LEU A 380 12.72 -4.15 8.91
N ILE A 381 13.60 -3.27 9.36
CA ILE A 381 14.36 -3.48 10.60
C ILE A 381 13.42 -3.59 11.81
N ARG A 382 12.42 -2.70 11.89
CA ARG A 382 11.41 -2.75 12.97
C ARG A 382 10.60 -4.04 12.95
N GLN A 383 10.14 -4.46 11.76
CA GLN A 383 9.36 -5.70 11.63
C GLN A 383 10.21 -6.95 11.87
N ARG A 384 11.49 -6.94 11.49
CA ARG A 384 12.44 -8.00 11.86
C ARG A 384 12.54 -8.10 13.38
N ARG A 385 12.78 -7.00 14.09
CA ARG A 385 12.90 -7.03 15.56
C ARG A 385 11.66 -7.61 16.23
N ARG A 386 10.48 -7.13 15.83
CA ARG A 386 9.19 -7.68 16.25
C ARG A 386 9.08 -9.18 15.96
N ALA A 387 9.47 -9.63 14.77
CA ALA A 387 9.41 -11.03 14.39
C ALA A 387 10.30 -11.92 15.27
N PHE A 388 11.54 -11.51 15.57
CA PHE A 388 12.40 -12.24 16.51
C PHE A 388 11.78 -12.34 17.91
N GLU A 389 11.20 -11.23 18.41
CA GLU A 389 10.51 -11.21 19.71
C GLU A 389 9.31 -12.15 19.73
N ASN A 390 8.48 -12.11 18.68
CA ASN A 390 7.30 -12.99 18.53
C ASN A 390 7.69 -14.47 18.48
N LEU A 391 8.81 -14.79 17.83
CA LEU A 391 9.33 -16.17 17.72
C LEU A 391 10.12 -16.61 18.97
N GLY A 392 10.35 -15.71 19.94
CA GLY A 392 11.18 -15.98 21.12
C GLY A 392 12.66 -16.23 20.79
N HIS A 393 13.13 -15.74 19.65
CA HIS A 393 14.51 -15.90 19.19
C HIS A 393 15.39 -14.73 19.66
N LYS A 394 16.67 -15.03 19.93
CA LYS A 394 17.65 -13.96 20.16
C LYS A 394 17.83 -13.17 18.87
N TYR A 395 17.71 -11.85 18.96
CA TYR A 395 17.87 -10.99 17.80
C TYR A 395 19.27 -11.08 17.19
N GLU A 396 19.32 -11.25 15.86
CA GLU A 396 20.54 -11.18 15.07
C GLU A 396 20.54 -9.95 14.15
N LYS A 397 21.63 -9.19 14.23
CA LYS A 397 21.81 -7.96 13.46
C LYS A 397 21.69 -8.22 11.96
N LEU A 398 20.99 -7.32 11.27
CA LEU A 398 20.99 -7.29 9.82
C LEU A 398 22.37 -6.83 9.33
N ILE A 399 23.00 -7.58 8.44
CA ILE A 399 24.18 -7.09 7.72
C ILE A 399 23.68 -6.28 6.52
N LEU A 400 23.79 -4.95 6.62
CA LEU A 400 23.31 -4.01 5.62
C LEU A 400 24.47 -3.53 4.74
N LEU A 401 24.48 -3.97 3.48
CA LEU A 401 25.37 -3.48 2.45
C LEU A 401 24.74 -2.24 1.82
N CYS A 402 25.36 -1.08 1.95
CA CYS A 402 24.78 0.17 1.48
C CYS A 402 25.83 1.22 1.04
N PRO A 403 25.40 2.28 0.33
CA PRO A 403 26.29 3.40 0.00
C PRO A 403 26.79 4.14 1.25
N ASN A 404 27.95 4.77 1.17
CA ASN A 404 28.58 5.50 2.29
C ASN A 404 27.67 6.55 2.90
N LYS A 405 26.89 7.25 2.04
CA LYS A 405 25.95 8.29 2.46
C LYS A 405 24.77 7.77 3.26
N TYR A 406 24.54 6.46 3.33
CA TYR A 406 23.47 5.89 4.12
C TYR A 406 23.63 6.21 5.60
N VAL A 407 24.85 6.24 6.16
CA VAL A 407 25.01 6.55 7.60
C VAL A 407 24.52 7.95 7.92
N ASP A 408 24.80 8.93 7.06
CA ASP A 408 24.39 10.32 7.30
C ASP A 408 22.88 10.51 7.23
N VAL A 409 22.20 9.76 6.35
CA VAL A 409 20.75 9.91 6.10
C VAL A 409 19.96 8.91 6.94
N GLY A 410 20.32 7.64 6.89
CA GLY A 410 19.71 6.52 7.61
C GLY A 410 19.81 6.67 9.12
N ARG A 411 20.98 7.07 9.67
CA ARG A 411 21.10 7.33 11.12
C ARG A 411 20.24 8.53 11.55
N LYS A 412 20.16 9.58 10.72
CA LYS A 412 19.31 10.75 11.01
C LYS A 412 17.82 10.42 10.96
N GLN A 413 17.39 9.68 9.93
CA GLN A 413 16.01 9.19 9.81
C GLN A 413 15.67 8.28 10.99
N TRP A 414 16.54 7.32 11.32
CA TRP A 414 16.35 6.43 12.46
C TRP A 414 16.21 7.18 13.78
N ASN A 415 17.12 8.12 14.05
CA ASN A 415 17.07 8.94 15.27
C ASN A 415 15.85 9.86 15.34
N TYR A 416 15.25 10.20 14.19
CA TYR A 416 14.02 10.97 14.13
C TYR A 416 12.78 10.12 14.39
N PHE A 417 12.76 8.86 13.93
CA PHE A 417 11.59 7.98 13.97
C PHE A 417 11.59 6.95 15.10
N SER A 418 12.70 6.76 15.82
CA SER A 418 12.81 5.80 16.92
C SER A 418 13.14 6.47 18.25
N ASP A 419 12.65 5.91 19.34
CA ASP A 419 13.21 6.19 20.67
C ASP A 419 14.68 5.73 20.69
N LYS A 420 15.53 6.67 21.10
CA LYS A 420 16.99 6.71 20.85
C LYS A 420 17.73 5.38 21.09
N HIS A 421 18.75 5.14 20.25
CA HIS A 421 19.91 4.22 20.40
C HIS A 421 19.87 2.85 19.69
N LEU A 422 18.76 2.43 19.06
CA LEU A 422 18.65 1.04 18.57
C LEU A 422 19.28 0.74 17.20
N PHE A 423 19.69 1.75 16.42
CA PHE A 423 20.21 1.53 15.07
C PHE A 423 21.47 0.65 15.06
N ASP A 424 22.43 0.98 15.94
CA ASP A 424 23.70 0.24 16.03
C ASP A 424 23.49 -1.14 16.68
N ASP A 425 22.39 -1.36 17.41
CA ASP A 425 22.01 -2.65 17.99
C ASP A 425 21.30 -3.57 17.00
N ASP A 426 20.65 -3.01 15.98
CA ASP A 426 19.86 -3.76 15.01
C ASP A 426 20.60 -4.08 13.71
N VAL A 427 21.57 -3.25 13.35
CA VAL A 427 22.22 -3.30 12.04
C VAL A 427 23.74 -3.28 12.17
N HIS A 428 24.40 -4.09 11.35
CA HIS A 428 25.83 -4.00 11.08
C HIS A 428 25.99 -3.47 9.64
N ILE A 429 26.52 -2.25 9.50
CA ILE A 429 26.69 -1.61 8.19
C ILE A 429 27.98 -2.09 7.54
N VAL A 430 27.90 -2.43 6.26
CA VAL A 430 29.03 -2.66 5.38
C VAL A 430 28.89 -1.72 4.20
N PHE A 431 29.92 -0.94 3.91
CA PHE A 431 29.85 -0.02 2.77
C PHE A 431 30.08 -0.75 1.45
N ASN A 432 29.25 -0.47 0.45
CA ASN A 432 29.40 -1.04 -0.89
C ASN A 432 30.82 -0.85 -1.44
N ARG A 433 31.47 0.28 -1.14
CA ARG A 433 32.84 0.56 -1.59
C ARG A 433 33.90 -0.43 -1.09
N MET A 434 33.69 -1.04 0.08
CA MET A 434 34.64 -2.00 0.66
C MET A 434 34.70 -3.30 -0.15
N LEU A 435 33.65 -3.58 -0.92
CA LEU A 435 33.52 -4.81 -1.70
C LEU A 435 33.86 -4.61 -3.19
N THR A 436 34.40 -3.44 -3.58
CA THR A 436 34.70 -3.15 -4.99
C THR A 436 35.83 -4.00 -5.54
N ASN A 437 36.76 -4.39 -4.67
CA ASN A 437 37.84 -5.34 -4.95
C ASN A 437 37.43 -6.81 -4.70
N GLY A 438 36.13 -7.08 -4.52
CA GLY A 438 35.61 -8.39 -4.14
C GLY A 438 35.61 -8.62 -2.63
N LEU A 439 35.26 -9.85 -2.21
CA LEU A 439 35.43 -10.26 -0.82
C LEU A 439 36.90 -10.12 -0.44
N PRO A 440 37.21 -9.57 0.75
CA PRO A 440 38.55 -9.61 1.28
C PRO A 440 39.06 -11.05 1.23
N THR A 441 40.09 -11.30 0.43
CA THR A 441 40.72 -12.61 0.43
C THR A 441 41.60 -12.68 1.66
N LEU A 442 41.46 -13.72 2.49
CA LEU A 442 42.34 -13.95 3.66
C LEU A 442 43.82 -14.21 3.28
N THR A 443 44.22 -13.89 2.05
CA THR A 443 45.52 -14.19 1.46
C THR A 443 46.20 -12.95 0.89
N HIS A 444 45.96 -11.74 1.43
CA HIS A 444 46.85 -10.62 1.11
C HIS A 444 48.30 -11.02 1.40
N ILE A 445 49.06 -11.32 0.34
CA ILE A 445 50.50 -11.51 0.42
C ILE A 445 51.06 -10.11 0.72
N GLY A 446 51.26 -9.81 2.01
CA GLY A 446 51.95 -8.60 2.48
C GLY A 446 51.11 -7.54 3.20
N GLY A 447 49.84 -7.79 3.53
CA GLY A 447 49.02 -6.87 4.35
C GLY A 447 48.19 -7.63 5.39
N GLU A 448 48.09 -7.10 6.61
CA GLU A 448 47.20 -7.65 7.65
C GLU A 448 45.74 -7.28 7.33
N ASN A 449 44.85 -8.28 7.30
CA ASN A 449 43.40 -8.03 7.18
C ASN A 449 42.89 -7.39 8.48
N THR A 450 41.94 -6.48 8.35
CA THR A 450 41.22 -5.92 9.50
C THR A 450 40.28 -6.96 10.13
N GLU A 451 39.95 -6.79 11.41
CA GLU A 451 38.98 -7.66 12.09
C GLU A 451 37.61 -7.67 11.40
N GLU A 452 37.19 -6.54 10.82
CA GLU A 452 35.95 -6.40 10.06
C GLU A 452 35.97 -7.22 8.77
N GLU A 453 37.07 -7.20 8.02
CA GLU A 453 37.24 -8.01 6.81
C GLU A 453 37.20 -9.51 7.12
N ILE A 454 37.82 -9.94 8.21
CA ILE A 454 37.79 -11.34 8.67
C ILE A 454 36.36 -11.74 9.05
N PHE A 455 35.67 -10.91 9.85
CA PHE A 455 34.29 -11.15 10.25
C PHE A 455 33.34 -11.30 9.05
N LEU A 456 33.44 -10.39 8.08
CA LEU A 456 32.61 -10.42 6.88
C LEU A 456 32.92 -11.64 6.02
N PHE A 457 34.19 -11.95 5.82
CA PHE A 457 34.62 -13.15 5.09
C PHE A 457 34.01 -14.42 5.72
N ASP A 458 34.11 -14.57 7.03
CA ASP A 458 33.54 -15.73 7.74
C ASP A 458 32.01 -15.78 7.61
N LYS A 459 31.32 -14.64 7.71
CA LYS A 459 29.86 -14.57 7.57
C LYS A 459 29.39 -14.97 6.18
N PHE A 460 29.96 -14.40 5.11
CA PHE A 460 29.57 -14.75 3.74
C PHE A 460 29.96 -16.19 3.38
N LYS A 461 31.13 -16.65 3.82
CA LYS A 461 31.55 -18.04 3.61
C LYS A 461 30.67 -19.04 4.35
N SER A 462 30.16 -18.69 5.53
CA SER A 462 29.26 -19.56 6.31
C SER A 462 27.94 -19.87 5.60
N ILE A 463 27.52 -19.00 4.68
CA ILE A 463 26.35 -19.20 3.83
C ILE A 463 26.72 -19.63 2.41
N GLY A 464 27.96 -20.07 2.17
CA GLY A 464 28.42 -20.59 0.88
C GLY A 464 28.73 -19.53 -0.19
N LEU A 465 28.68 -18.23 0.13
CA LEU A 465 29.14 -17.18 -0.77
C LEU A 465 30.67 -17.09 -0.73
N HIS A 466 31.33 -17.54 -1.81
CA HIS A 466 32.79 -17.47 -1.95
C HIS A 466 33.22 -16.28 -2.83
N GLY A 467 32.28 -15.67 -3.56
CA GLY A 467 32.49 -14.43 -4.31
C GLY A 467 31.34 -13.47 -4.06
N LEU A 468 31.69 -12.25 -3.62
CA LEU A 468 30.78 -11.13 -3.47
C LEU A 468 31.56 -9.88 -3.85
N GLN A 469 31.14 -9.22 -4.92
CA GLN A 469 31.81 -8.03 -5.45
C GLN A 469 30.78 -6.97 -5.78
N THR A 470 31.06 -5.71 -5.41
CA THR A 470 30.30 -4.57 -5.89
C THR A 470 31.03 -3.88 -7.03
N VAL A 471 30.31 -3.22 -7.93
CA VAL A 471 30.91 -2.47 -9.04
C VAL A 471 30.31 -1.08 -9.07
N LEU A 472 31.14 -0.04 -9.08
CA LEU A 472 30.66 1.32 -9.21
C LEU A 472 30.03 1.51 -10.60
N VAL A 473 28.81 2.06 -10.66
CA VAL A 473 28.06 2.24 -11.91
C VAL A 473 27.59 3.68 -12.08
N GLU A 474 27.39 4.09 -13.34
CA GLU A 474 26.93 5.46 -13.65
C GLU A 474 25.40 5.57 -13.46
N HIS A 475 24.98 6.14 -12.33
CA HIS A 475 23.59 6.53 -12.06
C HIS A 475 23.51 7.78 -11.17
N ILE A 476 23.56 7.64 -9.86
CA ILE A 476 23.82 8.74 -8.93
C ILE A 476 25.17 8.56 -8.25
N TYR A 477 25.57 9.55 -7.45
CA TYR A 477 26.77 9.41 -6.63
C TYR A 477 26.66 8.17 -5.75
N ASP A 478 27.68 7.32 -5.79
CA ASP A 478 27.81 6.12 -4.95
C ASP A 478 26.84 4.97 -5.30
N ALA A 479 26.38 4.90 -6.55
CA ALA A 479 25.58 3.78 -7.05
C ALA A 479 26.46 2.57 -7.40
N HIS A 480 26.03 1.38 -6.98
CA HIS A 480 26.77 0.15 -7.20
C HIS A 480 25.87 -0.97 -7.77
N ALA A 481 26.46 -1.79 -8.64
CA ALA A 481 25.96 -3.12 -8.99
C ALA A 481 26.59 -4.19 -8.09
N LEU A 482 26.06 -5.40 -8.10
CA LEU A 482 26.44 -6.53 -7.25
C LEU A 482 26.65 -7.81 -8.06
N VAL A 483 27.68 -8.59 -7.72
CA VAL A 483 27.94 -9.93 -8.28
C VAL A 483 28.14 -10.93 -7.15
N LEU A 484 27.39 -12.02 -7.17
CA LEU A 484 27.39 -13.13 -6.22
C LEU A 484 27.88 -14.42 -6.89
N ARG A 485 28.71 -15.19 -6.19
CA ARG A 485 29.15 -16.53 -6.59
C ARG A 485 29.10 -17.47 -5.39
N HIS A 486 28.42 -18.60 -5.57
CA HIS A 486 28.15 -19.57 -4.52
C HIS A 486 28.93 -20.87 -4.74
N ILE A 487 29.28 -21.56 -3.65
CA ILE A 487 30.05 -22.82 -3.70
C ILE A 487 29.31 -23.95 -4.41
N ASP A 488 27.98 -23.91 -4.45
CA ASP A 488 27.14 -24.87 -5.17
C ASP A 488 27.15 -24.64 -6.70
N GLY A 489 27.98 -23.71 -7.18
CA GLY A 489 28.26 -23.51 -8.60
C GLY A 489 27.38 -22.48 -9.29
N TRP A 490 26.38 -21.91 -8.60
CA TRP A 490 25.54 -20.86 -9.14
C TRP A 490 26.12 -19.46 -8.93
N SER A 491 25.74 -18.54 -9.81
CA SER A 491 26.17 -17.14 -9.79
C SER A 491 25.10 -16.17 -10.27
N LEU A 492 25.09 -14.97 -9.68
CA LEU A 492 24.08 -13.94 -9.94
C LEU A 492 24.71 -12.55 -10.04
N ALA A 493 24.33 -11.79 -11.06
CA ALA A 493 24.64 -10.37 -11.17
C ALA A 493 23.37 -9.53 -11.03
N PHE A 494 23.43 -8.44 -10.28
CA PHE A 494 22.33 -7.50 -10.06
C PHE A 494 22.80 -6.08 -10.35
N SER A 495 22.13 -5.38 -11.26
CA SER A 495 22.61 -4.09 -11.76
C SER A 495 22.43 -2.92 -10.78
N GLY A 496 21.42 -2.97 -9.92
CA GLY A 496 20.82 -1.74 -9.38
C GLY A 496 20.33 -0.83 -10.51
N ASP A 497 20.21 0.47 -10.27
CA ASP A 497 19.98 1.45 -11.34
C ASP A 497 21.29 1.89 -11.96
N CYS A 498 21.40 1.79 -13.29
CA CYS A 498 22.64 2.10 -14.00
C CYS A 498 22.45 2.38 -15.49
N LYS A 499 23.36 3.19 -16.05
CA LYS A 499 23.69 3.08 -17.48
C LYS A 499 24.55 1.85 -17.75
N GLN A 500 24.62 1.46 -19.03
CA GLN A 500 25.51 0.38 -19.49
C GLN A 500 26.92 0.56 -18.94
N SER A 501 27.44 -0.48 -18.27
CA SER A 501 28.75 -0.45 -17.62
C SER A 501 29.61 -1.61 -18.11
N SER A 502 30.77 -1.30 -18.69
CA SER A 502 31.74 -2.31 -19.13
C SER A 502 32.39 -3.03 -17.94
N ASP A 503 32.62 -2.31 -16.84
CA ASP A 503 33.18 -2.89 -15.61
C ASP A 503 32.20 -3.89 -14.99
N PHE A 504 30.89 -3.59 -15.03
CA PHE A 504 29.87 -4.52 -14.53
C PHE A 504 29.77 -5.77 -15.42
N ILE A 505 29.80 -5.59 -16.75
CA ILE A 505 29.88 -6.71 -17.71
C ILE A 505 31.07 -7.62 -17.39
N GLN A 506 32.26 -7.03 -17.16
CA GLN A 506 33.47 -7.79 -16.88
C GLN A 506 33.40 -8.54 -15.54
N ALA A 507 32.91 -7.89 -14.48
CA ALA A 507 32.77 -8.52 -13.17
C ALA A 507 31.75 -9.69 -13.18
N GLY A 508 30.64 -9.49 -13.89
CA GLY A 508 29.57 -10.46 -14.06
C GLY A 508 29.83 -11.50 -15.16
N GLN A 509 31.02 -11.57 -15.75
CA GLN A 509 31.26 -12.46 -16.89
C GLN A 509 30.89 -13.92 -16.55
N ASN A 510 30.14 -14.56 -17.46
CA ASN A 510 29.67 -15.94 -17.40
C ASN A 510 28.80 -16.26 -16.16
N VAL A 511 28.01 -15.31 -15.65
CA VAL A 511 27.05 -15.59 -14.58
C VAL A 511 25.87 -16.44 -15.07
N ASP A 512 25.24 -17.20 -14.17
CA ASP A 512 24.04 -17.96 -14.49
C ASP A 512 22.81 -17.05 -14.66
N VAL A 513 22.68 -16.05 -13.80
CA VAL A 513 21.54 -15.14 -13.81
C VAL A 513 22.02 -13.69 -13.76
N LEU A 514 21.59 -12.88 -14.71
CA LEU A 514 21.66 -11.44 -14.65
C LEU A 514 20.26 -10.89 -14.37
N ILE A 515 20.09 -10.14 -13.27
CA ILE A 515 18.91 -9.30 -13.03
C ILE A 515 19.31 -7.87 -13.37
N HIS A 516 18.74 -7.32 -14.45
CA HIS A 516 19.13 -6.00 -14.96
C HIS A 516 17.96 -5.03 -15.02
N GLU A 517 18.20 -3.79 -14.61
CA GLU A 517 17.25 -2.70 -14.75
C GLU A 517 16.95 -2.43 -16.23
N SER A 518 15.68 -2.17 -16.52
CA SER A 518 15.16 -1.98 -17.86
C SER A 518 14.09 -0.90 -17.85
N THR A 519 14.44 0.23 -17.22
CA THR A 519 13.51 1.32 -16.90
C THR A 519 12.82 1.88 -18.14
N PHE A 520 13.54 1.98 -19.26
CA PHE A 520 13.04 2.58 -20.49
C PHE A 520 12.86 1.57 -21.62
N GLU A 521 12.01 1.94 -22.57
CA GLU A 521 11.73 1.13 -23.76
C GLU A 521 12.82 1.30 -24.80
N THR A 522 12.90 0.34 -25.72
CA THR A 522 13.68 0.53 -26.95
C THR A 522 13.20 1.77 -27.71
N GLY A 523 14.15 2.53 -28.26
CA GLY A 523 13.90 3.81 -28.95
C GLY A 523 13.88 5.03 -28.01
N LEU A 524 14.12 4.86 -26.70
CA LEU A 524 14.26 5.95 -25.73
C LEU A 524 15.70 6.09 -25.20
N GLU A 525 16.71 5.65 -25.95
CA GLU A 525 18.11 5.58 -25.52
C GLU A 525 18.65 6.94 -25.07
N VAL A 526 18.31 8.01 -25.80
CA VAL A 526 18.71 9.38 -25.42
C VAL A 526 18.10 9.78 -24.08
N TYR A 527 16.83 9.45 -23.85
CA TYR A 527 16.15 9.78 -22.61
C TYR A 527 16.64 8.92 -21.44
N ALA A 528 16.86 7.63 -21.68
CA ALA A 528 17.45 6.70 -20.71
C ALA A 528 18.83 7.18 -20.27
N SER A 529 19.69 7.58 -21.21
CA SER A 529 21.02 8.13 -20.92
C SER A 529 20.95 9.43 -20.09
N GLN A 530 20.00 10.33 -20.40
CA GLN A 530 19.79 11.57 -19.63
C GLN A 530 19.31 11.32 -18.20
N MET A 531 18.46 10.31 -18.02
CA MET A 531 17.96 9.87 -16.71
C MET A 531 18.91 8.89 -16.02
N ARG A 532 20.01 8.52 -16.70
CA ARG A 532 21.04 7.58 -16.26
C ARG A 532 20.52 6.19 -15.92
N HIS A 533 19.75 5.64 -16.85
CA HIS A 533 19.22 4.28 -16.81
C HIS A 533 19.47 3.57 -18.15
N CYS A 534 19.04 2.30 -18.22
CA CYS A 534 19.05 1.51 -19.44
C CYS A 534 17.67 1.43 -20.12
N THR A 535 17.71 1.26 -21.45
CA THR A 535 16.57 0.69 -22.18
C THR A 535 16.57 -0.84 -22.10
N MET A 536 15.46 -1.48 -22.42
CA MET A 536 15.36 -2.95 -22.52
C MET A 536 16.39 -3.54 -23.48
N ALA A 537 16.52 -2.98 -24.68
CA ALA A 537 17.53 -3.42 -25.65
C ALA A 537 18.96 -3.30 -25.09
N GLN A 538 19.25 -2.23 -24.34
CA GLN A 538 20.54 -2.04 -23.70
C GLN A 538 20.79 -3.07 -22.59
N ALA A 539 19.78 -3.39 -21.78
CA ALA A 539 19.86 -4.41 -20.73
C ALA A 539 20.11 -5.82 -21.32
N ILE A 540 19.43 -6.15 -22.42
CA ILE A 540 19.63 -7.41 -23.14
C ILE A 540 21.05 -7.49 -23.74
N ASP A 541 21.55 -6.40 -24.34
CA ASP A 541 22.93 -6.37 -24.85
C ASP A 541 23.97 -6.51 -23.72
N VAL A 542 23.72 -5.92 -22.54
CA VAL A 542 24.57 -6.13 -21.36
C VAL A 542 24.60 -7.62 -21.00
N GLY A 543 23.45 -8.29 -20.92
CA GLY A 543 23.38 -9.73 -20.65
C GLY A 543 24.12 -10.58 -21.68
N ARG A 544 23.97 -10.25 -22.97
CA ARG A 544 24.69 -10.91 -24.07
C ARG A 544 26.21 -10.74 -23.94
N ARG A 545 26.69 -9.52 -23.71
CA ARG A 545 28.12 -9.21 -23.58
C ARG A 545 28.73 -9.81 -22.31
N MET A 546 27.95 -9.87 -21.24
CA MET A 546 28.30 -10.56 -19.99
C MET A 546 28.35 -12.10 -20.18
N ASN A 547 27.85 -12.61 -21.30
CA ASN A 547 27.62 -14.05 -21.52
C ASN A 547 26.81 -14.67 -20.36
N ALA A 548 25.81 -13.92 -19.88
CA ALA A 548 24.91 -14.40 -18.84
C ALA A 548 24.04 -15.53 -19.40
N LYS A 549 23.93 -16.64 -18.66
CA LYS A 549 23.13 -17.79 -19.10
C LYS A 549 21.66 -17.40 -19.26
N TYR A 550 21.10 -16.63 -18.32
CA TYR A 550 19.78 -16.02 -18.41
C TYR A 550 19.79 -14.56 -17.97
N THR A 551 18.97 -13.73 -18.62
CA THR A 551 18.77 -12.32 -18.27
C THR A 551 17.33 -12.08 -17.87
N ILE A 552 17.10 -11.64 -16.63
CA ILE A 552 15.80 -11.24 -16.11
C ILE A 552 15.71 -9.72 -16.14
N LEU A 553 14.76 -9.21 -16.91
CA LEU A 553 14.46 -7.78 -16.97
C LEU A 553 13.65 -7.36 -15.75
N TRP A 554 14.06 -6.26 -15.13
CA TRP A 554 13.54 -5.75 -13.87
C TRP A 554 13.48 -4.21 -13.87
N HIS A 555 12.86 -3.62 -12.84
CA HIS A 555 12.76 -2.18 -12.60
C HIS A 555 12.13 -1.40 -13.75
N PHE A 556 10.87 -1.71 -14.05
CA PHE A 556 10.15 -1.12 -15.18
C PHE A 556 9.54 0.25 -14.84
N SER A 557 9.63 1.21 -15.76
CA SER A 557 8.91 2.48 -15.64
C SER A 557 7.39 2.26 -15.57
N GLN A 558 6.74 2.94 -14.61
CA GLN A 558 5.28 2.86 -14.41
C GLN A 558 4.43 3.39 -15.58
N ARG A 559 5.04 4.05 -16.58
CA ARG A 559 4.36 4.37 -17.85
C ARG A 559 3.82 3.11 -18.56
N TYR A 560 4.36 1.93 -18.26
CA TYR A 560 4.04 0.65 -18.91
C TYR A 560 3.79 -0.44 -17.86
N ALA A 561 3.00 -0.09 -16.85
CA ALA A 561 2.85 -0.83 -15.60
C ALA A 561 2.55 -2.34 -15.75
N LYS A 562 1.93 -2.79 -16.86
CA LYS A 562 1.56 -4.20 -17.04
C LYS A 562 2.67 -5.03 -17.70
N ILE A 563 3.01 -4.71 -18.95
CA ILE A 563 4.02 -5.44 -19.72
C ILE A 563 5.00 -4.46 -20.41
N PRO A 564 6.31 -4.73 -20.38
CA PRO A 564 7.26 -4.09 -21.27
C PRO A 564 7.09 -4.57 -22.73
N PHE A 565 7.36 -3.71 -23.71
CA PHE A 565 7.40 -4.13 -25.12
C PHE A 565 8.82 -4.60 -25.47
N LEU A 566 8.98 -5.89 -25.78
CA LEU A 566 10.22 -6.43 -26.32
C LEU A 566 10.20 -6.27 -27.84
N SER A 567 10.83 -5.21 -28.33
CA SER A 567 11.06 -5.08 -29.77
C SER A 567 12.04 -6.15 -30.22
N GLU A 568 11.73 -6.87 -31.29
CA GLU A 568 12.74 -7.55 -32.10
C GLU A 568 13.81 -6.52 -32.48
N THR A 569 15.01 -6.62 -31.90
CA THR A 569 16.11 -5.73 -32.25
C THR A 569 16.58 -6.05 -33.66
N ARG A 570 16.33 -5.13 -34.59
CA ARG A 570 17.03 -5.07 -35.88
C ARG A 570 18.41 -4.49 -35.61
N THR A 571 19.42 -5.33 -35.45
CA THR A 571 20.81 -4.85 -35.51
C THR A 571 21.14 -4.56 -36.97
N GLU A 572 21.17 -3.28 -37.34
CA GLU A 572 21.83 -2.80 -38.56
C GLU A 572 23.34 -2.85 -38.35
N ASP A 573 23.92 -4.04 -38.47
CA ASP A 573 25.36 -4.16 -38.66
C ASP A 573 25.64 -4.02 -40.17
N GLU A 574 25.89 -2.78 -40.63
CA GLU A 574 26.15 -2.45 -42.05
C GLU A 574 27.37 -3.20 -42.64
N SER A 575 28.12 -3.92 -41.82
CA SER A 575 29.30 -4.70 -42.23
C SER A 575 29.02 -6.16 -42.59
N GLN A 576 27.83 -6.70 -42.29
CA GLN A 576 27.46 -8.09 -42.61
C GLN A 576 26.15 -8.16 -43.40
N LYS A 577 26.25 -7.85 -44.70
CA LYS A 577 25.24 -8.31 -45.67
C LYS A 577 25.32 -9.83 -45.76
N ASN A 578 24.53 -10.55 -44.98
CA ASN A 578 23.80 -11.77 -45.34
C ASN A 578 23.10 -12.37 -44.10
N GLU A 579 21.83 -12.72 -44.29
CA GLU A 579 20.88 -13.34 -43.34
C GLU A 579 20.21 -12.40 -42.33
N LYS A 580 18.93 -12.11 -42.59
CA LYS A 580 17.97 -11.58 -41.61
C LYS A 580 17.73 -12.68 -40.57
N GLN A 581 18.53 -12.73 -39.50
CA GLN A 581 18.22 -13.58 -38.36
C GLN A 581 17.27 -12.83 -37.43
N GLU A 582 16.04 -13.34 -37.29
CA GLU A 582 15.14 -13.00 -36.20
C GLU A 582 15.88 -13.31 -34.89
N GLN A 583 16.18 -12.29 -34.10
CA GLN A 583 16.90 -12.46 -32.85
C GLN A 583 15.92 -13.01 -31.80
N LYS A 584 15.90 -14.34 -31.64
CA LYS A 584 15.06 -15.01 -30.65
C LYS A 584 15.62 -14.76 -29.25
N PHE A 585 14.82 -14.16 -28.37
CA PHE A 585 15.22 -13.85 -26.99
C PHE A 585 15.11 -15.08 -26.07
N ASP A 586 15.73 -16.19 -26.46
CA ASP A 586 15.54 -17.52 -25.85
C ASP A 586 15.95 -17.61 -24.38
N ASN A 587 16.76 -16.67 -23.90
CA ASN A 587 17.24 -16.62 -22.52
C ASN A 587 16.90 -15.32 -21.78
N VAL A 588 15.91 -14.56 -22.30
CA VAL A 588 15.43 -13.33 -21.65
C VAL A 588 14.05 -13.57 -21.04
N CYS A 589 13.92 -13.17 -19.79
CA CYS A 589 12.73 -13.35 -18.98
C CYS A 589 12.25 -11.97 -18.47
N ILE A 590 10.93 -11.80 -18.29
CA ILE A 590 10.34 -10.57 -17.73
C ILE A 590 9.90 -10.84 -16.28
N SER A 591 10.38 -10.02 -15.33
CA SER A 591 9.93 -10.15 -13.94
C SER A 591 8.54 -9.55 -13.71
N PHE A 592 7.81 -10.14 -12.77
CA PHE A 592 6.56 -9.61 -12.21
C PHE A 592 6.63 -9.67 -10.68
N ASP A 593 5.84 -8.84 -10.02
CA ASP A 593 5.64 -8.97 -8.58
C ASP A 593 5.11 -10.37 -8.25
N PHE A 594 5.60 -10.94 -7.16
CA PHE A 594 5.34 -12.30 -6.67
C PHE A 594 5.73 -13.43 -7.62
N MET A 595 6.59 -13.15 -8.59
CA MET A 595 7.25 -14.18 -9.38
C MET A 595 8.30 -14.89 -8.52
N ARG A 596 8.24 -16.22 -8.46
CA ARG A 596 9.16 -17.10 -7.74
C ARG A 596 9.87 -18.02 -8.72
N ILE A 597 11.20 -17.98 -8.74
CA ILE A 597 12.01 -18.68 -9.74
C ILE A 597 13.15 -19.43 -9.06
N HIS A 598 13.32 -20.70 -9.40
CA HIS A 598 14.57 -21.45 -9.23
C HIS A 598 15.37 -21.46 -10.53
N LEU A 599 16.65 -21.83 -10.47
CA LEU A 599 17.47 -21.94 -11.69
C LEU A 599 16.88 -22.93 -12.71
N SER A 600 16.25 -24.01 -12.24
CA SER A 600 15.56 -24.99 -13.09
C SER A 600 14.33 -24.43 -13.79
N ASP A 601 13.75 -23.33 -13.29
CA ASP A 601 12.57 -22.68 -13.85
C ASP A 601 12.91 -21.69 -14.98
N LEU A 602 14.16 -21.23 -15.08
CA LEU A 602 14.57 -20.17 -16.02
C LEU A 602 14.28 -20.47 -17.50
N PRO A 603 14.55 -21.68 -18.05
CA PRO A 603 14.17 -21.99 -19.42
C PRO A 603 12.66 -21.79 -19.65
N ARG A 604 11.84 -22.24 -18.69
CA ARG A 604 10.38 -22.16 -18.76
C ARG A 604 9.89 -20.72 -18.60
N ALA A 605 10.50 -19.95 -17.71
CA ALA A 605 10.17 -18.55 -17.50
C ALA A 605 10.37 -17.70 -18.78
N CYS A 606 11.37 -18.03 -19.59
CA CYS A 606 11.64 -17.27 -20.82
C CYS A 606 10.66 -17.66 -21.95
N GLU A 607 10.17 -18.91 -21.97
CA GLU A 607 9.06 -19.33 -22.86
C GLU A 607 7.71 -18.70 -22.51
N LEU A 608 7.55 -18.09 -21.33
CA LEU A 608 6.31 -17.39 -20.94
C LEU A 608 6.18 -15.99 -21.56
N VAL A 609 7.26 -15.42 -22.09
CA VAL A 609 7.26 -14.05 -22.62
C VAL A 609 6.14 -13.80 -23.67
N PRO A 610 5.98 -14.64 -24.72
CA PRO A 610 4.90 -14.44 -25.70
C PRO A 610 3.49 -14.56 -25.08
N ILE A 611 3.34 -15.36 -24.03
CA ILE A 611 2.07 -15.53 -23.33
C ILE A 611 1.73 -14.26 -22.53
N PHE A 612 2.74 -13.63 -21.91
CA PHE A 612 2.53 -12.35 -21.24
C PHE A 612 2.21 -11.22 -22.22
N GLU A 613 2.85 -11.19 -23.39
CA GLU A 613 2.53 -10.21 -24.44
C GLU A 613 1.09 -10.35 -24.93
N SER A 614 0.60 -11.58 -25.13
CA SER A 614 -0.78 -11.83 -25.51
C SER A 614 -1.78 -11.58 -24.38
N MET A 615 -1.42 -11.86 -23.12
CA MET A 615 -2.24 -11.53 -21.94
C MET A 615 -2.52 -10.01 -21.86
N PHE A 616 -1.53 -9.19 -22.20
CA PHE A 616 -1.60 -7.72 -22.17
C PHE A 616 -1.62 -7.12 -23.59
N TYR A 617 -2.30 -7.77 -24.53
CA TYR A 617 -2.21 -7.45 -25.96
C TYR A 617 -2.57 -6.01 -26.29
N ASP A 618 -3.61 -5.44 -25.69
CA ASP A 618 -4.00 -4.04 -25.94
C ASP A 618 -2.90 -3.05 -25.50
N GLU A 619 -2.32 -3.27 -24.32
CA GLU A 619 -1.20 -2.47 -23.84
C GLU A 619 0.02 -2.65 -24.73
N TRP A 620 0.35 -3.90 -25.07
CA TRP A 620 1.47 -4.24 -25.95
C TRP A 620 1.32 -3.59 -27.34
N LEU A 621 0.14 -3.67 -27.94
CA LEU A 621 -0.16 -3.10 -29.27
C LEU A 621 -0.12 -1.57 -29.25
N SER A 622 -0.63 -0.95 -28.19
CA SER A 622 -0.51 0.49 -27.95
C SER A 622 0.95 0.91 -27.88
N MET A 623 1.79 0.09 -27.25
CA MET A 623 3.22 0.35 -27.13
C MET A 623 3.96 0.20 -28.45
N LYS A 624 3.71 -0.89 -29.18
CA LYS A 624 4.25 -1.12 -30.52
C LYS A 624 3.96 0.07 -31.45
N ARG A 625 2.71 0.57 -31.48
CA ARG A 625 2.32 1.75 -32.28
C ARG A 625 3.10 3.01 -31.90
N LYS A 626 3.31 3.25 -30.60
CA LYS A 626 4.08 4.42 -30.13
C LYS A 626 5.54 4.33 -30.56
N GLN A 627 6.16 3.15 -30.49
CA GLN A 627 7.52 2.95 -30.95
C GLN A 627 7.64 3.16 -32.46
N THR A 628 6.78 2.53 -33.27
CA THR A 628 6.81 2.70 -34.74
C THR A 628 6.67 4.17 -35.13
N ARG A 629 5.82 4.94 -34.44
CA ARG A 629 5.70 6.38 -34.68
C ARG A 629 6.99 7.14 -34.37
N ARG A 630 7.73 6.76 -33.31
CA ARG A 630 9.03 7.39 -32.97
C ARG A 630 10.09 7.08 -34.02
N GLU A 631 10.12 5.85 -34.53
CA GLU A 631 11.04 5.43 -35.60
C GLU A 631 10.74 6.18 -36.92
N GLN A 632 9.48 6.48 -37.20
CA GLN A 632 9.05 7.24 -38.40
C GLN A 632 9.21 8.76 -38.25
N GLU A 633 9.21 9.30 -37.03
CA GLU A 633 9.37 10.73 -36.74
C GLU A 633 10.59 10.97 -35.81
N PRO A 634 11.84 10.79 -36.27
CA PRO A 634 13.04 10.95 -35.43
C PRO A 634 13.17 12.38 -34.84
N ASP A 635 12.57 13.38 -35.48
CA ASP A 635 12.53 14.77 -35.03
C ASP A 635 11.48 15.07 -33.93
N TYR A 636 10.68 14.08 -33.52
CA TYR A 636 9.66 14.26 -32.47
C TYR A 636 10.30 14.64 -31.12
N PHE A 637 11.48 14.08 -30.81
CA PHE A 637 12.23 14.42 -29.60
C PHE A 637 13.01 15.74 -29.73
N SER A 638 13.50 16.14 -30.92
CA SER A 638 14.17 17.45 -31.06
C SER A 638 13.24 18.62 -30.72
N LYS A 639 11.94 18.48 -31.02
CA LYS A 639 10.88 19.43 -30.66
C LYS A 639 10.46 19.36 -29.19
N ASN A 640 10.36 18.16 -28.60
CA ASN A 640 9.95 18.00 -27.19
C ASN A 640 11.07 18.23 -26.18
N THR A 641 12.33 17.93 -26.51
CA THR A 641 13.49 18.22 -25.65
C THR A 641 13.68 19.72 -25.47
N ARG A 642 13.44 20.54 -26.52
CA ARG A 642 13.35 22.01 -26.40
C ARG A 642 12.24 22.47 -25.46
N MET A 643 11.14 21.71 -25.36
CA MET A 643 10.01 22.01 -24.46
C MET A 643 10.27 21.57 -23.02
N ILE A 644 11.10 20.54 -22.80
CA ILE A 644 11.55 20.10 -21.48
C ILE A 644 12.68 20.99 -20.96
N GLU A 645 13.61 21.43 -21.82
CA GLU A 645 14.60 22.46 -21.48
C GLU A 645 13.94 23.81 -21.18
N SER A 646 12.88 24.17 -21.91
CA SER A 646 12.12 25.39 -21.60
C SER A 646 11.34 25.25 -20.29
N LYS A 647 10.75 24.08 -19.97
CA LYS A 647 10.14 23.81 -18.65
C LYS A 647 11.15 23.77 -17.51
N ARG A 648 12.37 23.24 -17.72
CA ARG A 648 13.47 23.29 -16.74
C ARG A 648 13.92 24.73 -16.51
N LYS A 649 14.09 25.55 -17.56
CA LYS A 649 14.36 26.99 -17.46
C LYS A 649 13.22 27.76 -16.78
N PHE A 650 11.96 27.37 -17.02
CA PHE A 650 10.79 27.99 -16.42
C PHE A 650 10.61 27.62 -14.93
N MET A 651 11.00 26.40 -14.54
CA MET A 651 11.02 25.96 -13.15
C MET A 651 12.23 26.50 -12.38
N SER A 652 13.41 26.62 -13.01
CA SER A 652 14.56 27.29 -12.40
C SER A 652 14.40 28.82 -12.35
N GLY A 653 13.53 29.39 -13.20
CA GLY A 653 13.20 30.82 -13.24
C GLY A 653 12.02 31.24 -12.34
N ARG A 654 11.38 30.31 -11.63
CA ARG A 654 10.31 30.57 -10.65
C ARG A 654 10.76 30.40 -9.20
N ALA A 655 12.01 30.75 -8.90
CA ALA A 655 12.31 31.25 -7.56
C ALA A 655 11.66 32.64 -7.45
N SER A 656 10.62 32.77 -6.63
CA SER A 656 10.04 34.07 -6.31
C SER A 656 11.12 34.98 -5.70
N PRO A 657 11.14 36.29 -6.03
CA PRO A 657 12.02 37.25 -5.38
C PRO A 657 11.47 37.58 -3.99
N SER A 658 11.55 36.62 -3.07
CA SER A 658 11.12 36.78 -1.68
C SER A 658 11.95 35.90 -0.76
N ASN A 659 13.28 36.08 -0.77
CA ASN A 659 14.17 35.67 0.32
C ASN A 659 15.56 36.32 0.23
N LYS A 660 15.61 37.63 -0.06
CA LYS A 660 16.84 38.43 0.07
C LYS A 660 16.98 39.17 1.42
N ASN A 661 16.08 38.95 2.38
CA ASN A 661 16.10 39.61 3.69
C ASN A 661 16.14 38.64 4.89
N ALA A 662 16.73 37.45 4.74
CA ALA A 662 16.90 36.49 5.85
C ALA A 662 18.38 36.21 6.20
N THR A 663 19.28 37.15 5.89
CA THR A 663 20.71 37.12 6.28
C THR A 663 21.17 38.41 6.97
N GLN A 664 20.25 39.15 7.63
CA GLN A 664 20.57 40.33 8.45
C GLN A 664 19.79 40.35 9.78
N LEU A 665 19.61 39.20 10.41
CA LEU A 665 18.99 39.09 11.75
C LEU A 665 19.65 38.00 12.60
N GLU A 666 20.99 37.93 12.57
CA GLU A 666 21.79 37.14 13.53
C GLU A 666 23.05 37.88 14.03
N THR A 667 23.01 39.21 14.12
CA THR A 667 24.15 40.00 14.63
C THR A 667 23.80 41.04 15.71
N ASN A 668 22.63 40.97 16.37
CA ASN A 668 22.26 41.96 17.39
C ASN A 668 21.63 41.40 18.69
N THR A 669 21.99 40.19 19.10
CA THR A 669 21.62 39.63 20.43
C THR A 669 22.83 39.08 21.19
N SER A 670 23.96 39.80 21.12
CA SER A 670 25.15 39.51 21.95
C SER A 670 25.87 40.78 22.42
N ARG A 671 25.14 41.81 22.84
CA ARG A 671 25.66 42.94 23.62
C ARG A 671 24.52 43.53 24.46
N ASN A 672 24.33 43.00 25.67
CA ASN A 672 23.83 43.70 26.87
C ASN A 672 23.39 42.70 27.95
N ILE A 673 24.28 41.82 28.42
CA ILE A 673 24.22 41.26 29.78
C ILE A 673 25.67 41.10 30.27
N ALA A 674 26.29 42.23 30.61
CA ALA A 674 27.55 42.28 31.37
C ALA A 674 27.63 43.64 32.08
N SER A 675 26.74 43.88 33.05
CA SER A 675 26.91 44.88 34.10
C SER A 675 25.87 44.70 35.23
N SER A 676 26.20 43.83 36.18
CA SER A 676 25.71 43.71 37.58
C SER A 676 25.67 42.21 37.91
N GLN A 677 26.29 41.69 38.96
CA GLN A 677 27.03 42.22 40.10
C GLN A 677 27.89 41.05 40.63
N GLN A 678 29.12 41.40 41.02
CA GLN A 678 29.99 40.76 42.03
C GLN A 678 30.35 39.28 41.89
#